data_AF-A0A3N4ZMM9-F1
#
_entry.id   AF-A0A3N4ZMM9-F1
#
_cell.length_a   1.000
_cell.length_b   1.000
_cell.length_c   1.000
_cell.angle_alpha   90.00
_cell.angle_beta   90.00
_cell.angle_gamma   90.00
#
_symmetry.space_group_name_H-M   'P 1'
#
loop_
_entity.id
_entity.type
_entity.pdbx_description
1 polymer ?
#
loop_
_entity_poly.entity_id
_entity_poly.type
_entity_poly.pdbx_seq_one_letter_code
_entity_poly.pdbx_strand_id
1 'polypeptide(L)'
;MPEKQNHSLAVDPAGRWRALEQTFAAEGYSGGRPEPLPGGSGEPAPGIIEVAGTTRPGLIVTAPHATNHERSGRVKWADRGTGGLALLLAEITGCGALIAVGGLAKTPGDANFDPRHPLKDRLAELAPDVVVDLHGMRTRDGMDVDLGFGEGAVPEKFVASLDDAGLRFTRNALFDAMRPTTVAASAQVRGIPAVQVEIGAHLRPPEAEATDMSLLVDTLVRAIKAEVPETAGTAVPGDPARSGPSTTPWRLSPQLVPIPSGVPTVVVRPEILPQTTGPVPVTVRAGDRTAVAWAWTSEAAGMPDRVRDLPPGQAGVTRRLVAALTDGPGLAHRSGAIDDVDVVVPPLRRHRIVAALADDLPGRHEVHVSPQDVPGTGSYLLVRDGVTAWVTAVPRDHVRPGTVRLDYQHRLLTMSGARTEEMSDAEHVVLIAAPRAMIETGTTLPWPRRAATALDRGLERLWRRLFGAPEFSARVVQAHAGDDATPIVSLNPAAFDRLGIDPGQQVMVRWGGREAAAQAVEDHDPPSSGGVAAVSKAAQRVNRLWPDPPEDLSPHVVVRMSAHLRGQLEAPTSTVVTIRRRLRTFLMANLNRLVIPVAGLGLAIHQINDPRWPVIGTAAVLMTFFALARLRIPKPRSGAHVDKGWVNTMAGSADATPVARNPVRSPRSRARRPRLR
;
A
#
# COMPACT_ATOMS: atom_id res chain seq x y z
N MET A 1 -53.14 4.21 13.33
CA MET A 1 -51.94 3.91 12.51
C MET A 1 -51.32 2.65 13.07
N PRO A 2 -51.12 1.60 12.25
CA PRO A 2 -50.71 0.31 12.77
C PRO A 2 -49.21 0.28 13.04
N GLU A 3 -48.90 -0.36 14.15
CA GLU A 3 -47.60 -0.72 14.69
C GLU A 3 -46.88 -1.63 13.67
N LYS A 4 -45.75 -1.17 13.11
CA LYS A 4 -44.90 -1.99 12.25
C LYS A 4 -44.21 -3.03 13.13
N GLN A 5 -44.80 -4.22 13.21
CA GLN A 5 -44.15 -5.42 13.67
C GLN A 5 -42.92 -5.69 12.77
N ASN A 6 -41.73 -5.54 13.34
CA ASN A 6 -40.48 -6.08 12.79
C ASN A 6 -40.56 -7.61 12.85
N HIS A 7 -41.14 -8.22 11.82
CA HIS A 7 -40.92 -9.64 11.55
C HIS A 7 -39.47 -9.80 11.05
N SER A 8 -38.55 -10.00 11.99
CA SER A 8 -37.34 -10.78 11.72
C SER A 8 -37.80 -12.18 11.37
N LEU A 9 -37.96 -12.48 10.08
CA LEU A 9 -38.11 -13.84 9.60
C LEU A 9 -36.82 -14.58 9.99
N ALA A 10 -36.91 -15.44 11.02
CA ALA A 10 -35.88 -16.42 11.29
C ALA A 10 -35.63 -17.19 10.00
N VAL A 11 -34.50 -16.95 9.35
CA VAL A 11 -34.14 -17.60 8.09
C VAL A 11 -34.05 -19.09 8.40
N ASP A 12 -34.90 -19.91 7.77
CA ASP A 12 -34.75 -21.36 7.76
C ASP A 12 -33.42 -21.70 7.07
N PRO A 13 -32.36 -22.08 7.83
CA PRO A 13 -31.03 -22.21 7.26
C PRO A 13 -30.96 -23.40 6.30
N ALA A 14 -31.69 -24.49 6.59
CA ALA A 14 -31.74 -25.66 5.73
C ALA A 14 -32.45 -25.35 4.41
N GLY A 15 -33.60 -24.66 4.46
CA GLY A 15 -34.31 -24.20 3.27
C GLY A 15 -33.47 -23.26 2.41
N ARG A 16 -32.79 -22.28 3.03
CA ARG A 16 -31.91 -21.33 2.34
C ARG A 16 -30.70 -22.02 1.72
N TRP A 17 -30.06 -22.96 2.43
CA TRP A 17 -28.95 -23.75 1.91
C TRP A 17 -29.36 -24.53 0.66
N ARG A 18 -30.49 -25.26 0.70
CA ARG A 18 -31.00 -26.00 -0.47
C ARG A 18 -31.26 -25.08 -1.66
N ALA A 19 -31.82 -23.90 -1.43
CA ALA A 19 -32.06 -22.92 -2.48
C ALA A 19 -30.76 -22.42 -3.12
N LEU A 20 -29.75 -22.07 -2.32
CA LEU A 20 -28.44 -21.63 -2.82
C LEU A 20 -27.71 -22.73 -3.60
N GLU A 21 -27.83 -23.98 -3.14
CA GLU A 21 -27.23 -25.16 -3.76
C GLU A 21 -27.76 -25.45 -5.17
N GLN A 22 -28.99 -25.03 -5.50
CA GLN A 22 -29.55 -25.21 -6.84
C GLN A 22 -28.68 -24.57 -7.94
N THR A 23 -27.96 -23.49 -7.60
CA THR A 23 -26.99 -22.83 -8.49
C THR A 23 -25.92 -23.79 -9.00
N PHE A 24 -25.46 -24.69 -8.12
CA PHE A 24 -24.40 -25.65 -8.42
C PHE A 24 -24.95 -26.97 -8.92
N ALA A 25 -26.11 -27.41 -8.42
CA ALA A 25 -26.74 -28.66 -8.87
C ALA A 25 -27.27 -28.60 -10.32
N ALA A 26 -27.42 -27.40 -10.88
CA ALA A 26 -27.83 -27.17 -12.26
C ALA A 26 -27.00 -27.98 -13.27
N GLU A 27 -27.67 -28.49 -14.31
CA GLU A 27 -27.04 -29.32 -15.35
C GLU A 27 -26.26 -30.52 -14.77
N GLY A 28 -26.75 -31.09 -13.67
CA GLY A 28 -26.14 -32.24 -13.01
C GLY A 28 -24.77 -31.95 -12.43
N TYR A 29 -24.60 -30.77 -11.80
CA TYR A 29 -23.32 -30.27 -11.31
C TYR A 29 -22.32 -29.86 -12.38
N SER A 30 -22.81 -29.61 -13.60
CA SER A 30 -21.98 -29.10 -14.71
C SER A 30 -22.18 -27.59 -14.95
N GLY A 31 -23.27 -27.04 -14.42
CA GLY A 31 -23.67 -25.64 -14.57
C GLY A 31 -23.22 -24.79 -13.39
N GLY A 32 -22.76 -23.58 -13.69
CA GLY A 32 -22.35 -22.59 -12.69
C GLY A 32 -22.31 -21.21 -13.32
N ARG A 33 -23.39 -20.79 -13.97
CA ARG A 33 -23.62 -19.36 -14.18
C ARG A 33 -24.59 -18.91 -13.10
N PRO A 34 -24.13 -18.22 -12.05
CA PRO A 34 -25.08 -17.53 -11.20
C PRO A 34 -25.71 -16.41 -12.04
N GLU A 35 -27.02 -16.19 -11.87
CA GLU A 35 -27.53 -14.82 -12.01
C GLU A 35 -26.70 -13.91 -11.08
N PRO A 36 -26.50 -12.61 -11.41
CA PRO A 36 -25.69 -11.73 -10.58
C PRO A 36 -26.16 -11.78 -9.12
N LEU A 37 -25.34 -12.34 -8.23
CA LEU A 37 -25.64 -12.37 -6.80
C LEU A 37 -25.59 -10.93 -6.26
N PRO A 38 -26.52 -10.53 -5.38
CA PRO A 38 -26.47 -9.22 -4.74
C PRO A 38 -25.14 -9.02 -4.01
N GLY A 39 -24.36 -8.01 -4.40
CA GLY A 39 -23.06 -7.68 -3.79
C GLY A 39 -21.81 -8.19 -4.51
N GLY A 40 -21.94 -8.88 -5.65
CA GLY A 40 -20.79 -9.22 -6.50
C GLY A 40 -20.25 -7.99 -7.25
N SER A 41 -19.10 -7.46 -6.84
CA SER A 41 -18.54 -6.19 -7.36
C SER A 41 -17.39 -6.34 -8.38
N GLY A 42 -17.37 -7.39 -9.19
CA GLY A 42 -16.32 -7.58 -10.21
C GLY A 42 -16.70 -8.54 -11.33
N GLU A 43 -16.03 -8.42 -12.48
CA GLU A 43 -16.02 -9.50 -13.49
C GLU A 43 -15.53 -10.78 -12.81
N PRO A 44 -16.33 -11.87 -12.76
CA PRO A 44 -15.89 -13.10 -12.12
C PRO A 44 -14.68 -13.63 -12.88
N ALA A 45 -13.57 -13.86 -12.18
CA ALA A 45 -12.44 -14.56 -12.77
C ALA A 45 -12.96 -15.89 -13.36
N PRO A 46 -12.54 -16.28 -14.57
CA PRO A 46 -13.09 -17.45 -15.24
C PRO A 46 -13.05 -18.69 -14.34
N GLY A 47 -14.21 -19.30 -14.09
CA GLY A 47 -14.32 -20.54 -13.33
C GLY A 47 -14.37 -20.40 -11.81
N ILE A 48 -14.59 -19.20 -11.26
CA ILE A 48 -14.88 -19.02 -9.83
C ILE A 48 -16.07 -18.08 -9.58
N ILE A 49 -16.83 -18.34 -8.51
CA ILE A 49 -17.74 -17.38 -7.88
C ILE A 49 -17.00 -16.78 -6.68
N GLU A 50 -17.01 -15.46 -6.59
CA GLU A 50 -16.44 -14.71 -5.49
C GLU A 50 -17.53 -13.91 -4.76
N VAL A 51 -17.61 -14.07 -3.44
CA VAL A 51 -18.40 -13.23 -2.55
C VAL A 51 -17.44 -12.41 -1.70
N ALA A 52 -17.52 -11.09 -1.81
CA ALA A 52 -16.75 -10.19 -0.96
C ALA A 52 -17.27 -10.24 0.48
N GLY A 53 -16.37 -10.38 1.45
CA GLY A 53 -16.74 -10.30 2.87
C GLY A 53 -17.15 -8.88 3.26
N THR A 54 -18.08 -8.77 4.20
CA THR A 54 -18.66 -7.51 4.68
C THR A 54 -18.22 -7.22 6.11
N THR A 55 -18.73 -7.98 7.09
CA THR A 55 -18.42 -7.81 8.52
C THR A 55 -17.22 -8.62 8.99
N ARG A 56 -16.77 -9.61 8.19
CA ARG A 56 -15.61 -10.47 8.47
C ARG A 56 -14.76 -10.70 7.22
N PRO A 57 -14.28 -9.64 6.54
CA PRO A 57 -13.54 -9.78 5.28
C PRO A 57 -12.20 -10.52 5.41
N GLY A 58 -11.68 -10.66 6.63
CA GLY A 58 -10.47 -11.42 6.95
C GLY A 58 -10.63 -12.94 6.91
N LEU A 59 -11.87 -13.47 6.91
CA LEU A 59 -12.12 -14.91 6.78
C LEU A 59 -12.71 -15.22 5.41
N ILE A 60 -12.15 -16.22 4.72
CA ILE A 60 -12.69 -16.73 3.46
C ILE A 60 -13.03 -18.21 3.61
N VAL A 61 -14.26 -18.54 3.21
CA VAL A 61 -14.70 -19.92 3.05
C VAL A 61 -14.47 -20.35 1.60
N THR A 62 -13.83 -21.49 1.37
CA THR A 62 -13.62 -22.02 0.02
C THR A 62 -14.47 -23.26 -0.23
N ALA A 63 -14.93 -23.45 -1.47
CA ALA A 63 -15.59 -24.68 -1.91
C ALA A 63 -15.03 -25.09 -3.29
N PRO A 64 -13.83 -25.71 -3.32
CA PRO A 64 -13.11 -26.01 -4.56
C PRO A 64 -13.75 -27.13 -5.41
N HIS A 65 -14.68 -27.90 -4.86
CA HIS A 65 -15.35 -29.01 -5.54
C HIS A 65 -16.88 -28.83 -5.62
N ALA A 66 -17.38 -27.59 -5.61
CA ALA A 66 -18.82 -27.32 -5.67
C ALA A 66 -19.48 -27.83 -6.97
N THR A 67 -18.73 -27.92 -8.08
CA THR A 67 -19.18 -28.50 -9.36
C THR A 67 -18.29 -29.67 -9.80
N ASN A 68 -18.77 -30.46 -10.76
CA ASN A 68 -17.98 -31.50 -11.41
C ASN A 68 -16.76 -30.87 -12.09
N HIS A 69 -15.61 -31.53 -11.99
CA HIS A 69 -14.35 -31.01 -12.51
C HIS A 69 -13.46 -32.15 -13.02
N GLU A 70 -12.42 -31.80 -13.79
CA GLU A 70 -11.47 -32.77 -14.29
C GLU A 70 -10.33 -32.98 -13.30
N ARG A 71 -10.04 -34.24 -12.97
CA ARG A 71 -8.84 -34.66 -12.24
C ARG A 71 -8.11 -35.70 -13.08
N SER A 72 -6.94 -35.34 -13.61
CA SER A 72 -6.11 -36.25 -14.43
C SER A 72 -6.87 -36.87 -15.61
N GLY A 73 -7.58 -36.06 -16.40
CA GLY A 73 -8.33 -36.53 -17.57
C GLY A 73 -9.62 -37.29 -17.26
N ARG A 74 -10.04 -37.34 -15.98
CA ARG A 74 -11.27 -38.01 -15.54
C ARG A 74 -12.19 -37.05 -14.81
N VAL A 75 -13.49 -37.26 -14.98
CA VAL A 75 -14.51 -36.53 -14.22
C VAL A 75 -14.41 -36.94 -12.75
N LYS A 76 -14.21 -35.95 -11.88
CA LYS A 76 -14.45 -36.06 -10.45
C LYS A 76 -15.78 -35.38 -10.14
N TRP A 77 -16.65 -36.13 -9.47
CA TRP A 77 -17.97 -35.66 -9.07
C TRP A 77 -17.87 -34.59 -7.99
N ALA A 78 -18.81 -33.64 -8.03
CA ALA A 78 -18.92 -32.56 -7.07
C ALA A 78 -19.09 -33.05 -5.62
N ASP A 79 -18.51 -32.29 -4.71
CA ASP A 79 -18.76 -32.38 -3.27
C ASP A 79 -20.09 -31.66 -2.98
N ARG A 80 -21.20 -32.33 -3.30
CA ARG A 80 -22.57 -31.77 -3.27
C ARG A 80 -22.86 -31.01 -1.97
N GLY A 81 -23.51 -29.85 -2.06
CA GLY A 81 -23.87 -29.04 -0.90
C GLY A 81 -22.79 -28.05 -0.44
N THR A 82 -21.52 -28.23 -0.83
CA THR A 82 -20.43 -27.36 -0.34
C THR A 82 -20.50 -25.93 -0.91
N GLY A 83 -20.89 -25.79 -2.18
CA GLY A 83 -21.04 -24.48 -2.83
C GLY A 83 -22.17 -23.66 -2.19
N GLY A 84 -23.36 -24.25 -2.03
CA GLY A 84 -24.48 -23.59 -1.36
C GLY A 84 -24.17 -23.26 0.10
N LEU A 85 -23.39 -24.11 0.79
CA LEU A 85 -22.98 -23.87 2.18
C LEU A 85 -22.03 -22.68 2.28
N ALA A 86 -21.04 -22.58 1.38
CA ALA A 86 -20.11 -21.45 1.35
C ALA A 86 -20.85 -20.12 1.15
N LEU A 87 -21.83 -20.08 0.22
CA LEU A 87 -22.68 -18.91 0.03
C LEU A 87 -23.50 -18.56 1.28
N LEU A 88 -24.10 -19.56 1.92
CA LEU A 88 -24.90 -19.35 3.13
C LEU A 88 -24.07 -18.82 4.30
N LEU A 89 -22.87 -19.37 4.51
CA LEU A 89 -21.97 -18.93 5.57
C LEU A 89 -21.52 -17.48 5.33
N ALA A 90 -21.21 -17.11 4.09
CA ALA A 90 -20.92 -15.72 3.73
C ALA A 90 -22.12 -14.80 3.99
N GLU A 91 -23.34 -15.22 3.61
CA GLU A 91 -24.57 -14.46 3.84
C GLU A 91 -24.85 -14.22 5.34
N ILE A 92 -24.71 -15.25 6.18
CA ILE A 92 -25.03 -15.17 7.62
C ILE A 92 -23.94 -14.46 8.43
N THR A 93 -22.67 -14.67 8.09
CA THR A 93 -21.52 -14.21 8.91
C THR A 93 -20.81 -12.98 8.37
N GLY A 94 -21.08 -12.62 7.11
CA GLY A 94 -20.37 -11.57 6.38
C GLY A 94 -18.90 -11.89 6.11
N CYS A 95 -18.51 -13.17 6.12
CA CYS A 95 -17.21 -13.59 5.63
C CYS A 95 -17.16 -13.57 4.08
N GLY A 96 -15.97 -13.69 3.50
CA GLY A 96 -15.83 -13.89 2.06
C GLY A 96 -16.07 -15.35 1.66
N ALA A 97 -16.34 -15.59 0.36
CA ALA A 97 -16.34 -16.93 -0.20
C ALA A 97 -15.66 -16.99 -1.58
N LEU A 98 -14.92 -18.08 -1.84
CA LEU A 98 -14.41 -18.43 -3.17
C LEU A 98 -14.83 -19.84 -3.54
N ILE A 99 -15.60 -19.97 -4.61
CA ILE A 99 -16.23 -21.23 -4.99
C ILE A 99 -15.83 -21.56 -6.42
N ALA A 100 -15.23 -22.73 -6.65
CA ALA A 100 -14.88 -23.14 -8.00
C ALA A 100 -16.13 -23.58 -8.77
N VAL A 101 -16.29 -23.07 -10.00
CA VAL A 101 -17.45 -23.32 -10.87
C VAL A 101 -17.02 -23.51 -12.32
N GLY A 102 -17.94 -23.94 -13.19
CA GLY A 102 -17.75 -23.95 -14.64
C GLY A 102 -17.71 -25.32 -15.30
N GLY A 103 -17.74 -26.40 -14.51
CA GLY A 103 -17.80 -27.76 -15.04
C GLY A 103 -16.57 -28.18 -15.85
N LEU A 104 -16.66 -29.35 -16.50
CA LEU A 104 -15.61 -29.91 -17.37
C LEU A 104 -15.25 -29.03 -18.58
N ALA A 105 -16.13 -28.09 -18.97
CA ALA A 105 -15.95 -27.26 -20.16
C ALA A 105 -15.29 -25.90 -19.89
N LYS A 106 -15.23 -25.43 -18.63
CA LYS A 106 -14.82 -24.05 -18.31
C LYS A 106 -13.94 -23.89 -17.06
N THR A 107 -13.75 -24.93 -16.25
CA THR A 107 -12.84 -24.88 -15.08
C THR A 107 -11.49 -25.49 -15.43
N PRO A 108 -10.35 -24.84 -15.09
CA PRO A 108 -9.04 -25.41 -15.27
C PRO A 108 -8.74 -26.42 -14.16
N GLY A 109 -9.29 -27.63 -14.29
CA GLY A 109 -8.93 -28.77 -13.46
C GLY A 109 -9.47 -28.74 -12.04
N ASP A 110 -8.66 -29.19 -11.09
CA ASP A 110 -9.04 -29.49 -9.71
C ASP A 110 -8.14 -28.71 -8.74
N ALA A 111 -8.75 -27.80 -7.98
CA ALA A 111 -7.99 -26.93 -7.09
C ALA A 111 -7.19 -27.70 -6.02
N ASN A 112 -7.62 -28.88 -5.56
CA ASN A 112 -6.87 -29.64 -4.56
C ASN A 112 -5.86 -30.62 -5.16
N PHE A 113 -5.90 -30.83 -6.48
CA PHE A 113 -4.97 -31.69 -7.19
C PHE A 113 -3.90 -30.92 -7.97
N ASP A 114 -4.28 -29.82 -8.61
CA ASP A 114 -3.42 -29.09 -9.52
C ASP A 114 -2.58 -28.04 -8.78
N PRO A 115 -1.28 -27.91 -9.09
CA PRO A 115 -0.42 -26.92 -8.44
C PRO A 115 -0.87 -25.47 -8.64
N ARG A 116 -1.51 -25.17 -9.77
CA ARG A 116 -2.05 -23.85 -10.11
C ARG A 116 -3.54 -23.97 -10.38
N HIS A 117 -4.33 -23.04 -9.84
CA HIS A 117 -5.77 -22.97 -10.04
C HIS A 117 -6.24 -21.54 -9.76
N PRO A 118 -7.18 -20.96 -10.54
CA PRO A 118 -7.67 -19.60 -10.35
C PRO A 118 -8.15 -19.31 -8.93
N LEU A 119 -8.76 -20.30 -8.27
CA LEU A 119 -9.15 -20.19 -6.85
C LEU A 119 -7.95 -19.91 -5.94
N LYS A 120 -6.81 -20.59 -6.12
CA LYS A 120 -5.60 -20.37 -5.31
C LYS A 120 -4.91 -19.07 -5.64
N ASP A 121 -4.88 -18.73 -6.93
CA ASP A 121 -4.31 -17.47 -7.40
C ASP A 121 -5.12 -16.32 -6.80
N ARG A 122 -6.44 -16.43 -6.83
CA ARG A 122 -7.33 -15.47 -6.22
C ARG A 122 -7.17 -15.43 -4.71
N LEU A 123 -7.14 -16.57 -4.03
CA LEU A 123 -6.91 -16.63 -2.59
C LEU A 123 -5.60 -15.93 -2.19
N ALA A 124 -4.54 -16.10 -2.98
CA ALA A 124 -3.26 -15.43 -2.78
C ALA A 124 -3.35 -13.90 -2.98
N GLU A 125 -4.14 -13.45 -3.95
CA GLU A 125 -4.41 -12.01 -4.15
C GLU A 125 -5.22 -11.39 -3.01
N LEU A 126 -6.17 -12.16 -2.45
CA LEU A 126 -7.02 -11.69 -1.36
C LEU A 126 -6.30 -11.69 -0.01
N ALA A 127 -5.34 -12.61 0.17
CA ALA A 127 -4.54 -12.78 1.37
C ALA A 127 -5.37 -12.71 2.68
N PRO A 128 -6.44 -13.52 2.84
CA PRO A 128 -7.24 -13.48 4.06
C PRO A 128 -6.41 -13.82 5.30
N ASP A 129 -6.91 -13.44 6.47
CA ASP A 129 -6.34 -13.80 7.76
C ASP A 129 -6.59 -15.27 8.09
N VAL A 130 -7.71 -15.84 7.61
CA VAL A 130 -8.10 -17.24 7.84
C VAL A 130 -8.79 -17.84 6.63
N VAL A 131 -8.54 -19.13 6.37
CA VAL A 131 -9.24 -19.93 5.35
C VAL A 131 -9.93 -21.14 5.95
N VAL A 132 -11.21 -21.33 5.61
CA VAL A 132 -11.99 -22.54 5.92
C VAL A 132 -12.35 -23.23 4.61
N ASP A 133 -11.72 -24.38 4.34
CA ASP A 133 -11.82 -25.07 3.06
C ASP A 133 -12.83 -26.23 3.12
N LEU A 134 -14.01 -26.02 2.55
CA LEU A 134 -15.15 -26.94 2.65
C LEU A 134 -15.10 -28.05 1.61
N HIS A 135 -15.30 -29.28 2.10
CA HIS A 135 -15.33 -30.49 1.31
C HIS A 135 -16.46 -31.43 1.71
N GLY A 136 -16.73 -32.38 0.82
CA GLY A 136 -17.74 -33.42 1.02
C GLY A 136 -17.12 -34.80 1.03
N MET A 137 -17.39 -35.56 2.09
CA MET A 137 -17.06 -36.97 2.20
C MET A 137 -18.29 -37.86 2.25
N ARG A 138 -18.12 -39.17 1.98
CA ARG A 138 -19.20 -40.15 2.18
C ARG A 138 -19.53 -40.27 3.67
N THR A 139 -20.79 -40.56 4.00
CA THR A 139 -21.21 -40.92 5.35
C THR A 139 -20.39 -42.09 5.88
N ARG A 140 -19.90 -41.97 7.11
CA ARG A 140 -19.14 -43.01 7.81
C ARG A 140 -19.57 -43.09 9.26
N ASP A 141 -19.64 -44.31 9.77
CA ASP A 141 -19.94 -44.53 11.17
C ASP A 141 -18.83 -43.95 12.05
N GLY A 142 -19.22 -43.23 13.10
CA GLY A 142 -18.29 -42.61 14.05
C GLY A 142 -17.73 -41.25 13.65
N MET A 143 -18.05 -40.74 12.45
CA MET A 143 -17.42 -39.54 11.91
C MET A 143 -18.42 -38.69 11.12
N ASP A 144 -18.78 -37.53 11.66
CA ASP A 144 -19.68 -36.59 11.00
C ASP A 144 -18.90 -35.55 10.19
N VAL A 145 -17.79 -35.06 10.75
CA VAL A 145 -16.86 -34.12 10.12
C VAL A 145 -15.41 -34.53 10.43
N ASP A 146 -14.53 -34.50 9.44
CA ASP A 146 -13.08 -34.66 9.64
C ASP A 146 -12.36 -33.35 9.33
N LEU A 147 -11.46 -32.93 10.21
CA LEU A 147 -10.69 -31.70 10.06
C LEU A 147 -9.26 -32.02 9.62
N GLY A 148 -8.87 -31.50 8.45
CA GLY A 148 -7.50 -31.62 7.93
C GLY A 148 -6.68 -30.38 8.25
N PHE A 149 -5.56 -30.56 8.96
CA PHE A 149 -4.73 -29.47 9.48
C PHE A 149 -3.51 -29.14 8.62
N GLY A 150 -3.10 -30.00 7.69
CA GLY A 150 -1.86 -29.81 6.94
C GLY A 150 -0.62 -29.68 7.85
N GLU A 151 0.42 -29.04 7.34
CA GLU A 151 1.69 -28.80 8.07
C GLU A 151 1.80 -27.39 8.65
N GLY A 152 0.94 -26.46 8.25
CA GLY A 152 1.05 -25.05 8.62
C GLY A 152 0.11 -24.61 9.75
N ALA A 153 -0.10 -23.30 9.83
CA ALA A 153 -0.95 -22.69 10.84
C ALA A 153 -2.44 -23.12 10.67
N VAL A 154 -3.11 -23.32 11.80
CA VAL A 154 -4.52 -23.72 11.89
C VAL A 154 -5.30 -22.62 12.62
N PRO A 155 -6.54 -22.30 12.22
CA PRO A 155 -7.39 -21.37 12.96
C PRO A 155 -7.88 -21.98 14.28
N GLU A 156 -7.12 -21.76 15.36
CA GLU A 156 -7.30 -22.44 16.64
C GLU A 156 -8.67 -22.16 17.29
N LYS A 157 -9.19 -20.92 17.18
CA LYS A 157 -10.47 -20.56 17.82
C LYS A 157 -11.65 -21.16 17.07
N PHE A 158 -11.56 -21.23 15.73
CA PHE A 158 -12.51 -21.92 14.88
C PHE A 158 -12.59 -23.39 15.30
N VAL A 159 -11.43 -24.07 15.37
CA VAL A 159 -11.36 -25.50 15.74
C VAL A 159 -11.88 -25.73 17.15
N ALA A 160 -11.45 -24.92 18.13
CA ALA A 160 -11.92 -25.05 19.52
C ALA A 160 -13.44 -24.85 19.66
N SER A 161 -14.05 -24.03 18.81
CA SER A 161 -15.49 -23.76 18.85
C SER A 161 -16.36 -24.92 18.33
N LEU A 162 -15.74 -25.95 17.75
CA LEU A 162 -16.44 -27.14 17.25
C LEU A 162 -16.64 -28.22 18.33
N ASP A 163 -15.87 -28.18 19.43
CA ASP A 163 -15.78 -29.28 20.40
C ASP A 163 -17.10 -29.52 21.21
N ASP A 164 -18.07 -28.60 21.18
CA ASP A 164 -19.36 -28.68 21.90
C ASP A 164 -20.61 -28.67 20.97
N ALA A 165 -20.44 -29.03 19.70
CA ALA A 165 -21.45 -28.80 18.67
C ALA A 165 -22.50 -29.92 18.47
N GLY A 166 -22.42 -31.03 19.22
CA GLY A 166 -23.34 -32.16 19.05
C GLY A 166 -23.10 -32.98 17.77
N LEU A 167 -22.02 -32.72 17.05
CA LEU A 167 -21.52 -33.51 15.92
C LEU A 167 -20.19 -34.19 16.30
N ARG A 168 -19.89 -35.34 15.70
CA ARG A 168 -18.62 -36.05 15.92
C ARG A 168 -17.55 -35.51 14.98
N PHE A 169 -16.61 -34.77 15.54
CA PHE A 169 -15.43 -34.28 14.85
C PHE A 169 -14.24 -35.20 15.04
N THR A 170 -13.54 -35.50 13.95
CA THR A 170 -12.20 -36.09 13.98
C THR A 170 -11.18 -35.10 13.44
N ARG A 171 -9.90 -35.35 13.72
CA ARG A 171 -8.78 -34.48 13.31
C ARG A 171 -7.74 -35.35 12.63
N ASN A 172 -7.44 -35.05 11.36
CA ASN A 172 -6.50 -35.78 10.50
C ASN A 172 -6.74 -37.30 10.48
N ALA A 173 -7.99 -37.77 10.64
CA ALA A 173 -8.26 -39.20 10.74
C ALA A 173 -8.24 -39.87 9.38
N LEU A 174 -8.79 -39.20 8.36
CA LEU A 174 -8.79 -39.69 6.99
C LEU A 174 -8.24 -38.65 6.00
N PHE A 175 -8.58 -37.38 6.24
CA PHE A 175 -8.19 -36.27 5.40
C PHE A 175 -7.34 -35.30 6.21
N ASP A 176 -6.03 -35.45 6.07
CA ASP A 176 -5.04 -34.66 6.80
C ASP A 176 -4.69 -33.32 6.15
N ALA A 177 -5.16 -33.09 4.92
CA ALA A 177 -4.81 -31.95 4.06
C ALA A 177 -3.30 -31.75 3.80
N MET A 178 -2.46 -32.77 4.02
CA MET A 178 -0.99 -32.69 3.96
C MET A 178 -0.42 -32.55 2.55
N ARG A 179 -1.22 -32.87 1.52
CA ARG A 179 -0.73 -32.76 0.14
C ARG A 179 -0.52 -31.27 -0.20
N PRO A 180 0.67 -30.85 -0.68
CA PRO A 180 0.97 -29.43 -0.95
C PRO A 180 0.06 -28.75 -1.99
N THR A 181 -0.71 -29.55 -2.74
CA THR A 181 -1.66 -29.08 -3.73
C THR A 181 -3.06 -28.84 -3.17
N THR A 182 -3.37 -29.14 -1.91
CA THR A 182 -4.67 -28.75 -1.33
C THR A 182 -4.77 -27.23 -1.22
N VAL A 183 -5.99 -26.69 -1.25
CA VAL A 183 -6.21 -25.26 -1.04
C VAL A 183 -5.76 -24.84 0.36
N ALA A 184 -6.08 -25.62 1.40
CA ALA A 184 -5.60 -25.41 2.76
C ALA A 184 -4.05 -25.35 2.85
N ALA A 185 -3.33 -26.36 2.35
CA ALA A 185 -1.86 -26.34 2.38
C ALA A 185 -1.28 -25.19 1.54
N SER A 186 -1.91 -24.85 0.42
CA SER A 186 -1.49 -23.71 -0.40
C SER A 186 -1.63 -22.37 0.33
N ALA A 187 -2.68 -22.18 1.13
CA ALA A 187 -2.84 -21.02 1.99
C ALA A 187 -1.79 -20.98 3.09
N GLN A 188 -1.56 -22.12 3.75
CA GLN A 188 -0.57 -22.26 4.83
C GLN A 188 0.87 -21.96 4.41
N VAL A 189 1.29 -22.38 3.21
CA VAL A 189 2.61 -22.04 2.66
C VAL A 189 2.81 -20.51 2.53
N ARG A 190 1.71 -19.75 2.48
CA ARG A 190 1.73 -18.28 2.42
C ARG A 190 1.58 -17.64 3.80
N GLY A 191 1.64 -18.42 4.88
CA GLY A 191 1.47 -17.95 6.26
C GLY A 191 0.02 -17.67 6.65
N ILE A 192 -0.96 -18.15 5.87
CA ILE A 192 -2.38 -17.98 6.18
C ILE A 192 -2.88 -19.21 6.95
N PRO A 193 -3.35 -19.05 8.20
CA PRO A 193 -4.05 -20.11 8.92
C PRO A 193 -5.19 -20.72 8.10
N ALA A 194 -5.18 -22.04 7.93
CA ALA A 194 -6.21 -22.73 7.16
C ALA A 194 -6.58 -24.08 7.78
N VAL A 195 -7.84 -24.49 7.58
CA VAL A 195 -8.34 -25.82 7.94
C VAL A 195 -9.20 -26.38 6.82
N GLN A 196 -9.01 -27.66 6.49
CA GLN A 196 -9.90 -28.41 5.61
C GLN A 196 -11.04 -29.01 6.43
N VAL A 197 -12.29 -28.84 6.00
CA VAL A 197 -13.49 -29.33 6.70
C VAL A 197 -14.21 -30.32 5.78
N GLU A 198 -14.08 -31.61 6.06
CA GLU A 198 -14.67 -32.70 5.27
C GLU A 198 -15.99 -33.15 5.89
N ILE A 199 -17.10 -32.90 5.20
CA ILE A 199 -18.45 -33.03 5.76
C ILE A 199 -19.12 -34.32 5.26
N GLY A 200 -19.63 -35.15 6.18
CA GLY A 200 -20.40 -36.36 5.88
C GLY A 200 -21.63 -36.08 5.01
N ALA A 201 -21.96 -37.01 4.12
CA ALA A 201 -23.05 -36.81 3.16
C ALA A 201 -24.43 -36.71 3.83
N HIS A 202 -24.61 -37.39 4.97
CA HIS A 202 -25.81 -37.28 5.82
C HIS A 202 -26.05 -35.89 6.42
N LEU A 203 -25.07 -34.97 6.35
CA LEU A 203 -25.22 -33.58 6.81
C LEU A 203 -25.39 -32.58 5.66
N ARG A 204 -25.31 -33.01 4.40
CA ARG A 204 -25.39 -32.16 3.21
C ARG A 204 -26.59 -32.51 2.32
N PRO A 205 -27.15 -31.52 1.58
CA PRO A 205 -28.14 -31.83 0.56
C PRO A 205 -27.52 -32.68 -0.56
N PRO A 206 -28.31 -33.53 -1.23
CA PRO A 206 -29.74 -33.77 -1.00
C PRO A 206 -30.06 -34.83 0.08
N GLU A 207 -29.05 -35.44 0.70
CA GLU A 207 -29.21 -36.61 1.58
C GLU A 207 -29.63 -36.24 3.01
N ALA A 208 -29.28 -35.05 3.47
CA ALA A 208 -29.52 -34.61 4.83
C ALA A 208 -30.95 -34.13 5.12
N GLU A 209 -31.41 -34.47 6.33
CA GLU A 209 -32.60 -33.92 6.93
C GLU A 209 -32.39 -32.45 7.35
N ALA A 210 -33.48 -31.68 7.41
CA ALA A 210 -33.39 -30.23 7.67
C ALA A 210 -32.78 -29.92 9.06
N THR A 211 -32.99 -30.79 10.04
CA THR A 211 -32.42 -30.67 11.39
C THR A 211 -30.90 -30.80 11.37
N ASP A 212 -30.36 -31.77 10.64
CA ASP A 212 -28.93 -32.03 10.55
C ASP A 212 -28.22 -30.92 9.78
N MET A 213 -28.85 -30.44 8.71
CA MET A 213 -28.38 -29.28 7.95
C MET A 213 -28.30 -28.03 8.83
N SER A 214 -29.34 -27.76 9.61
CA SER A 214 -29.38 -26.59 10.51
C SER A 214 -28.34 -26.70 11.62
N LEU A 215 -28.16 -27.89 12.22
CA LEU A 215 -27.15 -28.15 13.23
C LEU A 215 -25.73 -27.87 12.72
N LEU A 216 -25.42 -28.32 11.50
CA LEU A 216 -24.13 -28.04 10.88
C LEU A 216 -23.94 -26.55 10.60
N VAL A 217 -24.94 -25.88 10.02
CA VAL A 217 -24.87 -24.43 9.74
C VAL A 217 -24.64 -23.64 11.01
N ASP A 218 -25.42 -23.88 12.07
CA ASP A 218 -25.30 -23.18 13.35
C ASP A 218 -23.91 -23.40 13.98
N THR A 219 -23.38 -24.61 13.86
CA THR A 219 -22.05 -24.97 14.32
C THR A 219 -20.97 -24.19 13.60
N LEU A 220 -20.99 -24.16 12.27
CA LEU A 220 -19.99 -23.45 11.47
C LEU A 220 -20.12 -21.94 11.64
N VAL A 221 -21.35 -21.40 11.74
CA VAL A 221 -21.59 -19.98 12.02
C VAL A 221 -20.98 -19.58 13.36
N ARG A 222 -21.16 -20.40 14.41
CA ARG A 222 -20.56 -20.16 15.73
C ARG A 222 -19.04 -20.14 15.65
N ALA A 223 -18.45 -21.12 14.97
CA ALA A 223 -17.00 -21.24 14.82
C ALA A 223 -16.40 -20.06 14.04
N ILE A 224 -17.02 -19.64 12.93
CA ILE A 224 -16.61 -18.45 12.15
C ILE A 224 -16.64 -17.19 13.02
N LYS A 225 -17.73 -17.00 13.79
CA LYS A 225 -17.89 -15.83 14.67
C LYS A 225 -16.87 -15.79 15.81
N ALA A 226 -16.43 -16.95 16.29
CA ALA A 226 -15.43 -17.06 17.34
C ALA A 226 -14.00 -16.80 16.85
N GLU A 227 -13.68 -17.23 15.62
CA GLU A 227 -12.36 -17.03 15.00
C GLU A 227 -12.08 -15.57 14.69
N VAL A 228 -12.97 -14.97 13.89
CA VAL A 228 -12.90 -13.56 13.55
C VAL A 228 -14.10 -12.90 14.21
N PRO A 229 -13.90 -12.19 15.34
CA PRO A 229 -14.95 -11.37 15.90
C PRO A 229 -15.45 -10.43 14.82
N GLU A 230 -16.74 -10.07 14.90
CA GLU A 230 -17.25 -8.99 14.07
C GLU A 230 -16.29 -7.82 14.23
N THR A 231 -15.81 -7.24 13.12
CA THR A 231 -14.98 -6.05 13.21
C THR A 231 -15.77 -5.03 14.01
N ALA A 232 -15.37 -4.79 15.26
CA ALA A 232 -16.06 -3.91 16.18
C ALA A 232 -16.07 -2.52 15.53
N GLY A 233 -17.19 -2.16 14.92
CA GLY A 233 -17.42 -0.82 14.41
C GLY A 233 -16.31 -0.23 13.53
N THR A 234 -15.93 -0.89 12.43
CA THR A 234 -16.17 -0.17 11.18
C THR A 234 -17.61 -0.46 10.84
N ALA A 235 -18.53 0.28 11.44
CA ALA A 235 -19.88 0.33 10.94
C ALA A 235 -19.77 0.48 9.42
N VAL A 236 -20.55 -0.29 8.66
CA VAL A 236 -21.01 0.23 7.36
C VAL A 236 -21.47 1.64 7.70
N PRO A 237 -20.82 2.71 7.18
CA PRO A 237 -21.33 4.04 7.43
C PRO A 237 -22.74 4.01 6.85
N GLY A 238 -23.74 3.95 7.73
CA GLY A 238 -25.06 4.44 7.41
C GLY A 238 -24.81 5.90 7.06
N ASP A 239 -24.68 6.17 5.76
CA ASP A 239 -24.33 7.45 5.22
C ASP A 239 -23.04 8.07 5.83
N PRO A 240 -21.87 8.05 5.15
CA PRO A 240 -20.67 8.75 5.63
C PRO A 240 -20.88 10.27 5.79
N ALA A 241 -22.08 10.81 5.49
CA ALA A 241 -22.49 12.15 5.90
C ALA A 241 -22.98 12.29 7.36
N ARG A 242 -23.17 11.21 8.14
CA ARG A 242 -23.82 11.31 9.48
C ARG A 242 -23.00 10.92 10.72
N SER A 243 -22.00 10.05 10.63
CA SER A 243 -21.02 9.87 11.73
C SER A 243 -19.80 10.75 11.45
N GLY A 244 -19.95 12.04 11.72
CA GLY A 244 -18.83 12.98 11.63
C GLY A 244 -17.65 12.48 12.46
N PRO A 245 -16.40 12.67 12.00
CA PRO A 245 -15.25 12.34 12.81
C PRO A 245 -15.40 13.04 14.17
N SER A 246 -15.06 12.37 15.26
CA SER A 246 -14.85 13.07 16.53
C SER A 246 -13.67 14.00 16.32
N THR A 247 -13.94 15.21 15.83
CA THR A 247 -13.03 16.36 15.78
C THR A 247 -12.85 16.93 17.18
N THR A 248 -13.18 16.17 18.21
CA THR A 248 -13.09 16.59 19.60
C THR A 248 -11.62 16.85 19.87
N PRO A 249 -11.25 18.11 20.16
CA PRO A 249 -9.87 18.43 20.46
C PRO A 249 -9.40 17.68 21.70
N TRP A 250 -8.16 17.19 21.65
CA TRP A 250 -7.46 16.70 22.81
C TRP A 250 -6.84 17.88 23.54
N ARG A 251 -7.37 18.22 24.72
CA ARG A 251 -6.81 19.27 25.56
C ARG A 251 -5.64 18.72 26.34
N LEU A 252 -4.44 19.26 26.10
CA LEU A 252 -3.18 18.73 26.61
C LEU A 252 -2.33 19.87 27.19
N SER A 253 -1.67 19.63 28.31
CA SER A 253 -0.72 20.58 28.86
C SER A 253 0.61 20.49 28.09
N PRO A 254 1.10 21.59 27.48
CA PRO A 254 2.27 21.54 26.62
C PRO A 254 3.57 21.48 27.43
N GLN A 255 4.47 20.57 27.05
CA GLN A 255 5.83 20.46 27.57
C GLN A 255 6.84 20.77 26.46
N LEU A 256 7.71 21.77 26.65
CA LEU A 256 8.71 22.11 25.63
C LEU A 256 9.73 20.98 25.45
N VAL A 257 9.82 20.42 24.23
CA VAL A 257 10.75 19.34 23.90
C VAL A 257 11.80 19.78 22.88
N PRO A 258 13.07 19.39 23.04
CA PRO A 258 14.16 19.79 22.15
C PRO A 258 14.20 18.92 20.88
N ILE A 259 13.15 18.98 20.07
CA ILE A 259 13.08 18.27 18.79
C ILE A 259 13.44 19.25 17.65
N PRO A 260 14.55 19.00 16.92
CA PRO A 260 15.01 19.82 15.80
C PRO A 260 14.26 19.48 14.49
N SER A 261 12.94 19.63 14.45
CA SER A 261 12.14 19.20 13.28
C SER A 261 12.22 20.16 12.08
N GLY A 262 12.58 21.43 12.31
CA GLY A 262 12.53 22.46 11.27
C GLY A 262 11.10 22.84 10.85
N VAL A 263 10.07 22.36 11.55
CA VAL A 263 8.65 22.67 11.32
C VAL A 263 7.91 22.72 12.66
N PRO A 264 6.72 23.32 12.77
CA PRO A 264 5.90 23.14 13.95
C PRO A 264 5.60 21.66 14.18
N THR A 265 5.95 21.16 15.36
CA THR A 265 5.81 19.74 15.73
C THR A 265 5.26 19.61 17.13
N VAL A 266 4.35 18.64 17.28
CA VAL A 266 3.80 18.18 18.56
C VAL A 266 4.07 16.67 18.68
N VAL A 267 4.35 16.20 19.88
CA VAL A 267 4.46 14.77 20.20
C VAL A 267 3.39 14.43 21.20
N VAL A 268 2.64 13.39 20.89
CA VAL A 268 1.46 12.96 21.64
C VAL A 268 1.63 11.49 22.03
N ARG A 269 0.84 11.03 22.99
CA ARG A 269 0.82 9.61 23.34
C ARG A 269 0.18 8.77 22.22
N PRO A 270 0.48 7.46 22.12
CA PRO A 270 -0.05 6.58 21.07
C PRO A 270 -1.58 6.54 21.02
N GLU A 271 -2.24 6.73 22.16
CA GLU A 271 -3.71 6.80 22.28
C GLU A 271 -4.34 7.89 21.40
N ILE A 272 -3.61 8.97 21.11
CA ILE A 272 -4.07 10.10 20.30
C ILE A 272 -3.89 9.81 18.79
N LEU A 273 -2.93 8.97 18.43
CA LEU A 273 -2.66 8.53 17.05
C LEU A 273 -2.61 6.98 16.97
N PRO A 274 -3.72 6.28 17.24
CA PRO A 274 -3.70 4.82 17.43
C PRO A 274 -3.39 4.02 16.16
N GLN A 275 -3.38 4.65 14.98
CA GLN A 275 -3.19 3.97 13.69
C GLN A 275 -1.82 4.22 13.06
N THR A 276 -1.00 5.11 13.63
CA THR A 276 0.29 5.47 13.05
C THR A 276 1.18 6.18 14.08
N THR A 277 2.49 6.00 13.97
CA THR A 277 3.46 6.75 14.76
C THR A 277 3.69 8.19 14.28
N GLY A 278 3.03 8.60 13.18
CA GLY A 278 3.22 9.89 12.53
C GLY A 278 4.08 9.79 11.27
N PRO A 279 4.46 10.92 10.64
CA PRO A 279 3.97 12.26 10.91
C PRO A 279 2.53 12.45 10.42
N VAL A 280 1.64 12.96 11.28
CA VAL A 280 0.25 13.32 10.97
C VAL A 280 0.08 14.84 11.02
N PRO A 281 -0.51 15.50 10.01
CA PRO A 281 -0.80 16.93 10.12
C PRO A 281 -1.96 17.16 11.08
N VAL A 282 -1.76 17.94 12.13
CA VAL A 282 -2.78 18.27 13.13
C VAL A 282 -3.00 19.77 13.21
N THR A 283 -4.19 20.16 13.65
CA THR A 283 -4.47 21.56 14.00
C THR A 283 -4.29 21.71 15.50
N VAL A 284 -3.40 22.59 15.92
CA VAL A 284 -3.13 22.90 17.33
C VAL A 284 -3.69 24.27 17.64
N ARG A 285 -4.50 24.38 18.70
CA ARG A 285 -5.04 25.67 19.18
C ARG A 285 -4.52 25.98 20.57
N ALA A 286 -4.28 27.25 20.83
CA ALA A 286 -3.95 27.79 22.15
C ALA A 286 -4.64 29.15 22.28
N GLY A 287 -5.69 29.24 23.11
CA GLY A 287 -6.60 30.37 23.10
C GLY A 287 -7.20 30.60 21.69
N ASP A 288 -7.16 31.84 21.20
CA ASP A 288 -7.68 32.23 19.88
C ASP A 288 -6.73 31.90 18.72
N ARG A 289 -5.57 31.33 19.02
CA ARG A 289 -4.51 31.09 18.03
C ARG A 289 -4.57 29.66 17.53
N THR A 290 -4.37 29.50 16.23
CA THR A 290 -4.38 28.20 15.57
C THR A 290 -3.13 28.06 14.71
N ALA A 291 -2.47 26.91 14.80
CA ALA A 291 -1.34 26.55 13.95
C ALA A 291 -1.52 25.13 13.40
N VAL A 292 -1.02 24.89 12.18
CA VAL A 292 -0.86 23.52 11.67
C VAL A 292 0.49 23.00 12.14
N ALA A 293 0.51 21.80 12.71
CA ALA A 293 1.71 21.15 13.20
C ALA A 293 1.78 19.70 12.72
N TRP A 294 2.98 19.12 12.79
CA TRP A 294 3.20 17.70 12.58
C TRP A 294 3.16 16.96 13.91
N ALA A 295 2.19 16.06 14.07
CA ALA A 295 2.08 15.18 15.21
C ALA A 295 2.84 13.87 14.99
N TRP A 296 3.52 13.42 16.04
CA TRP A 296 4.15 12.12 16.14
C TRP A 296 3.74 11.45 17.45
N THR A 297 3.80 10.11 17.52
CA THR A 297 3.65 9.42 18.79
C THR A 297 4.96 9.49 19.59
N SER A 298 4.86 9.44 20.92
CA SER A 298 6.02 9.31 21.81
C SER A 298 6.81 8.02 21.58
N GLU A 299 6.19 7.01 20.97
CA GLU A 299 6.79 5.72 20.58
C GLU A 299 7.48 5.75 19.22
N ALA A 300 7.36 6.85 18.45
CA ALA A 300 7.98 6.94 17.14
C ALA A 300 9.50 6.72 17.23
N ALA A 301 10.04 6.02 16.22
CA ALA A 301 11.45 5.67 16.18
C ALA A 301 12.34 6.91 16.32
N GLY A 302 13.27 6.82 17.27
CA GLY A 302 14.22 7.87 17.60
C GLY A 302 13.65 9.10 18.32
N MET A 303 12.46 9.01 18.90
CA MET A 303 12.03 9.94 19.95
C MET A 303 13.03 9.96 21.12
N PRO A 304 13.43 11.15 21.64
CA PRO A 304 14.26 11.25 22.85
C PRO A 304 13.55 10.64 24.07
N ASP A 305 14.30 10.04 25.01
CA ASP A 305 13.73 9.36 26.19
C ASP A 305 12.76 10.23 26.98
N ARG A 306 13.10 11.52 27.17
CA ARG A 306 12.22 12.51 27.85
C ARG A 306 10.83 12.66 27.22
N VAL A 307 10.69 12.30 25.94
CA VAL A 307 9.43 12.38 25.19
C VAL A 307 8.71 11.03 25.21
N ARG A 308 9.44 9.91 25.32
CA ARG A 308 8.86 8.57 25.45
C ARG A 308 8.02 8.46 26.72
N ASP A 309 8.49 9.09 27.79
CA ASP A 309 7.85 9.08 29.12
C ASP A 309 6.84 10.23 29.32
N LEU A 310 6.21 10.74 28.25
CA LEU A 310 5.20 11.80 28.35
C LEU A 310 4.02 11.34 29.24
N PRO A 311 3.70 12.06 30.33
CA PRO A 311 2.57 11.71 31.18
C PRO A 311 1.23 11.79 30.44
N PRO A 312 0.19 11.06 30.88
CA PRO A 312 -1.17 11.23 30.39
C PRO A 312 -1.60 12.71 30.49
N GLY A 313 -2.25 13.21 29.44
CA GLY A 313 -2.69 14.61 29.37
C GLY A 313 -1.62 15.64 29.02
N GLN A 314 -0.37 15.22 28.74
CA GLN A 314 0.69 16.12 28.26
C GLN A 314 1.01 15.91 26.79
N ALA A 315 1.51 16.98 26.15
CA ALA A 315 2.04 16.94 24.79
C ALA A 315 3.41 17.59 24.70
N GLY A 316 4.36 16.93 24.05
CA GLY A 316 5.65 17.54 23.74
C GLY A 316 5.51 18.56 22.61
N VAL A 317 5.79 19.84 22.85
CA VAL A 317 5.73 20.90 21.82
C VAL A 317 7.12 21.41 21.46
N THR A 318 7.35 21.69 20.18
CA THR A 318 8.62 22.30 19.73
C THR A 318 8.60 23.83 19.84
N ARG A 319 9.79 24.45 19.94
CA ARG A 319 9.93 25.92 19.93
C ARG A 319 9.26 26.59 18.72
N ARG A 320 9.24 25.93 17.57
CA ARG A 320 8.56 26.45 16.36
C ARG A 320 7.05 26.44 16.51
N LEU A 321 6.48 25.41 17.12
CA LEU A 321 5.05 25.36 17.42
C LEU A 321 4.69 26.43 18.44
N VAL A 322 5.47 26.56 19.51
CA VAL A 322 5.33 27.66 20.50
C VAL A 322 5.32 29.02 19.80
N ALA A 323 6.34 29.30 18.97
CA ALA A 323 6.44 30.57 18.26
C ALA A 323 5.28 30.82 17.28
N ALA A 324 4.72 29.77 16.67
CA ALA A 324 3.54 29.86 15.82
C ALA A 324 2.26 30.20 16.60
N LEU A 325 2.20 29.80 17.88
CA LEU A 325 1.06 30.05 18.76
C LEU A 325 1.17 31.37 19.56
N THR A 326 2.37 31.92 19.80
CA THR A 326 2.58 33.04 20.76
C THR A 326 2.98 34.40 20.13
N ASP A 327 2.57 34.72 18.91
CA ASP A 327 2.82 36.04 18.26
C ASP A 327 4.31 36.49 18.23
N GLY A 328 5.14 35.67 17.59
CA GLY A 328 6.42 36.11 17.02
C GLY A 328 7.67 35.82 17.87
N PRO A 329 8.86 35.90 17.25
CA PRO A 329 10.12 35.40 17.81
C PRO A 329 10.65 36.16 19.04
N GLY A 330 9.96 37.21 19.52
CA GLY A 330 10.46 38.12 20.55
C GLY A 330 9.93 37.92 21.97
N LEU A 331 8.80 37.24 22.17
CA LEU A 331 8.11 37.17 23.48
C LEU A 331 8.21 35.82 24.20
N ALA A 332 8.72 34.78 23.55
CA ALA A 332 8.84 33.42 24.11
C ALA A 332 9.82 33.30 25.30
N HIS A 333 10.51 34.38 25.69
CA HIS A 333 11.57 34.33 26.70
C HIS A 333 11.18 34.76 28.12
N ARG A 334 9.98 35.32 28.37
CA ARG A 334 9.70 35.94 29.69
C ARG A 334 8.74 35.22 30.64
N SER A 335 8.12 34.11 30.26
CA SER A 335 7.44 33.23 31.25
C SER A 335 7.21 31.77 30.82
N GLY A 336 7.51 31.39 29.58
CA GLY A 336 7.68 29.97 29.15
C GLY A 336 6.46 29.05 29.20
N ALA A 337 5.36 29.45 29.84
CA ALA A 337 4.12 28.70 29.90
C ALA A 337 3.23 29.11 28.72
N ILE A 338 2.95 28.16 27.84
CA ILE A 338 1.76 28.22 26.99
C ILE A 338 0.64 27.61 27.82
N ASP A 339 -0.57 28.16 27.73
CA ASP A 339 -1.77 27.51 28.24
C ASP A 339 -1.96 26.12 27.61
N ASP A 340 -2.93 25.35 28.11
CA ASP A 340 -3.29 24.08 27.50
C ASP A 340 -3.52 24.24 25.99
N VAL A 341 -3.02 23.27 25.22
CA VAL A 341 -3.20 23.21 23.78
C VAL A 341 -4.29 22.21 23.43
N ASP A 342 -5.15 22.59 22.49
CA ASP A 342 -6.14 21.71 21.89
C ASP A 342 -5.55 21.12 20.60
N VAL A 343 -5.33 19.80 20.59
CA VAL A 343 -4.82 19.08 19.42
C VAL A 343 -5.98 18.41 18.70
N VAL A 344 -6.28 18.87 17.49
CA VAL A 344 -7.30 18.30 16.60
C VAL A 344 -6.62 17.42 15.57
N VAL A 345 -6.81 16.11 15.70
CA VAL A 345 -6.32 15.09 14.78
C VAL A 345 -7.32 14.94 13.63
N PRO A 346 -6.88 15.00 12.36
CA PRO A 346 -7.78 14.75 11.23
C PRO A 346 -8.21 13.28 11.21
N PRO A 347 -9.29 12.93 10.48
CA PRO A 347 -9.69 11.55 10.32
C PRO A 347 -8.54 10.71 9.72
N LEU A 348 -8.15 9.67 10.43
CA LEU A 348 -7.15 8.70 10.00
C LEU A 348 -7.88 7.49 9.41
N ARG A 349 -7.56 7.13 8.17
CA ARG A 349 -8.14 5.96 7.52
C ARG A 349 -7.06 4.94 7.22
N ARG A 350 -7.01 3.89 8.04
CA ARG A 350 -6.13 2.74 7.84
C ARG A 350 -6.62 1.90 6.67
N HIS A 351 -5.72 1.57 5.75
CA HIS A 351 -5.98 0.72 4.59
C HIS A 351 -4.91 -0.38 4.52
N ARG A 352 -5.33 -1.59 4.16
CA ARG A 352 -4.40 -2.68 3.85
C ARG A 352 -3.86 -2.53 2.43
N ILE A 353 -2.55 -2.67 2.26
CA ILE A 353 -1.88 -2.62 0.97
C ILE A 353 -2.15 -3.93 0.24
N VAL A 354 -2.73 -3.83 -0.96
CA VAL A 354 -2.89 -4.98 -1.87
C VAL A 354 -2.09 -4.77 -3.14
N ALA A 355 -1.76 -5.87 -3.82
CA ALA A 355 -0.99 -5.85 -5.07
C ALA A 355 -1.69 -4.99 -6.15
N ALA A 356 -0.88 -4.31 -6.97
CA ALA A 356 -1.42 -3.55 -8.10
C ALA A 356 -1.74 -4.54 -9.23
N LEU A 357 -2.83 -4.32 -9.96
CA LEU A 357 -3.16 -5.17 -11.11
C LEU A 357 -2.28 -4.78 -12.29
N ALA A 358 -1.79 -5.77 -13.04
CA ALA A 358 -0.97 -5.53 -14.22
C ALA A 358 -1.69 -4.65 -15.26
N ASP A 359 -3.00 -4.82 -15.39
CA ASP A 359 -3.83 -4.10 -16.37
C ASP A 359 -4.36 -2.75 -15.86
N ASP A 360 -4.21 -2.44 -14.56
CA ASP A 360 -4.59 -1.15 -13.96
C ASP A 360 -3.61 -0.75 -12.85
N LEU A 361 -2.39 -0.43 -13.27
CA LEU A 361 -1.35 0.07 -12.37
C LEU A 361 -1.66 1.52 -11.97
N PRO A 362 -1.57 1.87 -10.68
CA PRO A 362 -1.66 3.26 -10.26
C PRO A 362 -0.64 4.13 -11.00
N GLY A 363 -1.08 5.29 -11.46
CA GLY A 363 -0.21 6.28 -12.04
C GLY A 363 0.80 6.82 -11.03
N ARG A 364 1.71 7.66 -11.51
CA ARG A 364 2.72 8.27 -10.67
C ARG A 364 2.07 9.18 -9.62
N HIS A 365 2.32 8.91 -8.34
CA HIS A 365 1.67 9.61 -7.22
C HIS A 365 0.18 9.30 -7.11
N GLU A 366 -0.31 8.26 -7.75
CA GLU A 366 -1.68 7.80 -7.58
C GLU A 366 -1.70 6.59 -6.66
N VAL A 367 -2.79 6.48 -5.92
CA VAL A 367 -3.14 5.27 -5.17
C VAL A 367 -4.56 4.91 -5.55
N HIS A 368 -4.81 3.63 -5.85
CA HIS A 368 -6.17 3.17 -6.12
C HIS A 368 -6.83 2.78 -4.80
N VAL A 369 -8.05 3.25 -4.59
CA VAL A 369 -8.83 3.07 -3.37
C VAL A 369 -10.26 2.70 -3.73
N SER A 370 -11.03 2.17 -2.77
CA SER A 370 -12.45 1.93 -3.00
C SER A 370 -13.24 3.25 -3.10
N PRO A 371 -14.23 3.37 -3.99
CA PRO A 371 -15.17 4.50 -4.00
C PRO A 371 -15.94 4.66 -2.68
N GLN A 372 -16.10 3.59 -1.90
CA GLN A 372 -16.73 3.64 -0.57
C GLN A 372 -15.85 4.36 0.45
N ASP A 373 -14.53 4.14 0.36
CA ASP A 373 -13.58 4.83 1.22
C ASP A 373 -13.43 6.27 0.74
N VAL A 374 -13.18 6.47 -0.56
CA VAL A 374 -12.90 7.78 -1.14
C VAL A 374 -13.83 8.02 -2.33
N PRO A 375 -14.95 8.74 -2.16
CA PRO A 375 -16.00 8.85 -3.19
C PRO A 375 -15.59 9.64 -4.43
N GLY A 376 -14.44 10.34 -4.40
CA GLY A 376 -13.95 11.11 -5.52
C GLY A 376 -12.45 11.32 -5.48
N THR A 377 -11.85 11.63 -6.62
CA THR A 377 -10.41 11.87 -6.72
C THR A 377 -10.00 13.06 -5.85
N GLY A 378 -8.97 12.88 -5.04
CA GLY A 378 -8.49 13.93 -4.13
C GLY A 378 -7.02 13.78 -3.76
N SER A 379 -6.43 14.84 -3.21
CA SER A 379 -5.09 14.80 -2.65
C SER A 379 -5.11 14.32 -1.21
N TYR A 380 -4.31 13.31 -0.92
CA TYR A 380 -4.18 12.71 0.39
C TYR A 380 -2.71 12.69 0.81
N LEU A 381 -2.51 12.66 2.12
CA LEU A 381 -1.25 12.28 2.70
C LEU A 381 -1.30 10.78 3.02
N LEU A 382 -0.41 10.02 2.42
CA LEU A 382 -0.14 8.64 2.77
C LEU A 382 0.91 8.61 3.88
N VAL A 383 0.62 7.91 4.97
CA VAL A 383 1.54 7.67 6.09
C VAL A 383 1.78 6.17 6.20
N ARG A 384 3.04 5.74 6.19
CA ARG A 384 3.46 4.35 6.42
C ARG A 384 4.77 4.36 7.17
N ASP A 385 4.85 3.65 8.28
CA ASP A 385 6.05 3.46 9.09
C ASP A 385 6.86 4.74 9.38
N GLY A 386 6.21 5.83 9.79
CA GLY A 386 6.93 7.08 10.03
C GLY A 386 7.31 7.87 8.78
N VAL A 387 6.92 7.43 7.58
CA VAL A 387 7.21 8.09 6.29
C VAL A 387 5.92 8.63 5.71
N THR A 388 5.95 9.88 5.26
CA THR A 388 4.83 10.51 4.56
C THR A 388 5.06 10.64 3.06
N ALA A 389 3.99 10.53 2.28
CA ALA A 389 4.01 10.83 0.85
C ALA A 389 2.73 11.53 0.43
N TRP A 390 2.84 12.50 -0.47
CA TRP A 390 1.67 13.09 -1.12
C TRP A 390 1.21 12.20 -2.27
N VAL A 391 -0.06 11.82 -2.24
CA VAL A 391 -0.68 10.98 -3.24
C VAL A 391 -2.02 11.55 -3.70
N THR A 392 -2.44 11.13 -4.88
CA THR A 392 -3.78 11.35 -5.43
C THR A 392 -4.54 10.04 -5.27
N ALA A 393 -5.55 10.03 -4.41
CA ALA A 393 -6.40 8.85 -4.27
C ALA A 393 -7.37 8.83 -5.46
N VAL A 394 -7.36 7.73 -6.21
CA VAL A 394 -8.20 7.52 -7.40
C VAL A 394 -9.16 6.36 -7.10
N PRO A 395 -10.48 6.61 -6.99
CA PRO A 395 -11.43 5.54 -6.73
C PRO A 395 -11.52 4.55 -7.90
N ARG A 396 -11.55 3.26 -7.58
CA ARG A 396 -11.67 2.15 -8.54
C ARG A 396 -12.65 1.11 -7.99
N ASP A 397 -13.65 0.74 -8.78
CA ASP A 397 -14.72 -0.19 -8.34
C ASP A 397 -14.20 -1.57 -7.94
N HIS A 398 -13.10 -2.01 -8.55
CA HIS A 398 -12.47 -3.30 -8.25
C HIS A 398 -11.55 -3.26 -7.01
N VAL A 399 -11.35 -2.09 -6.39
CA VAL A 399 -10.58 -1.98 -5.13
C VAL A 399 -11.56 -2.13 -3.96
N ARG A 400 -11.25 -3.11 -3.11
CA ARG A 400 -12.10 -3.45 -1.96
C ARG A 400 -12.06 -2.35 -0.90
N PRO A 401 -13.19 -2.06 -0.23
CA PRO A 401 -13.20 -1.16 0.93
C PRO A 401 -12.15 -1.55 1.97
N GLY A 402 -11.49 -0.56 2.56
CA GLY A 402 -10.40 -0.77 3.52
C GLY A 402 -9.09 -1.24 2.90
N THR A 403 -8.97 -1.30 1.56
CA THR A 403 -7.72 -1.66 0.87
C THR A 403 -7.21 -0.52 -0.02
N VAL A 404 -5.92 -0.52 -0.29
CA VAL A 404 -5.27 0.44 -1.18
C VAL A 404 -4.23 -0.23 -2.06
N ARG A 405 -4.18 0.19 -3.33
CA ARG A 405 -3.10 -0.19 -4.25
C ARG A 405 -2.16 0.96 -4.43
N LEU A 406 -0.89 0.66 -4.22
CA LEU A 406 0.22 1.59 -4.36
C LEU A 406 1.03 1.17 -5.58
N ASP A 407 1.54 2.15 -6.33
CA ASP A 407 2.60 1.86 -7.29
C ASP A 407 3.86 1.34 -6.58
N TYR A 408 4.70 0.61 -7.31
CA TYR A 408 5.93 0.01 -6.78
C TYR A 408 6.85 1.03 -6.11
N GLN A 409 6.93 2.24 -6.66
CA GLN A 409 7.81 3.29 -6.15
C GLN A 409 7.32 3.81 -4.79
N HIS A 410 6.02 4.04 -4.60
CA HIS A 410 5.49 4.44 -3.30
C HIS A 410 5.64 3.34 -2.25
N ARG A 411 5.48 2.07 -2.63
CA ARG A 411 5.76 0.95 -1.71
C ARG A 411 7.21 1.01 -1.24
N LEU A 412 8.15 1.07 -2.17
CA LEU A 412 9.59 1.10 -1.86
C LEU A 412 9.98 2.31 -1.01
N LEU A 413 9.50 3.50 -1.38
CA LEU A 413 9.88 4.76 -0.74
C LEU A 413 9.32 4.96 0.66
N THR A 414 8.24 4.24 1.01
CA THR A 414 7.55 4.40 2.30
C THR A 414 7.76 3.23 3.26
N MET A 415 8.45 2.17 2.84
CA MET A 415 8.82 1.06 3.74
C MET A 415 9.84 1.51 4.78
N SER A 416 9.67 1.08 6.04
CA SER A 416 10.73 1.15 7.04
C SER A 416 11.54 -0.16 7.11
N GLY A 417 12.79 -0.06 7.54
CA GLY A 417 13.70 -1.22 7.67
C GLY A 417 13.45 -2.07 8.91
N ALA A 418 12.39 -1.81 9.67
CA ALA A 418 12.03 -2.57 10.86
C ALA A 418 11.46 -3.94 10.45
N ARG A 419 12.33 -4.84 9.98
CA ARG A 419 12.06 -6.28 9.80
C ARG A 419 12.01 -7.02 11.14
N THR A 420 11.41 -6.43 12.16
CA THR A 420 11.07 -7.18 13.37
C THR A 420 9.87 -8.08 13.07
N GLU A 421 9.79 -9.23 13.73
CA GLU A 421 8.86 -10.35 13.46
C GLU A 421 7.35 -9.98 13.48
N GLU A 422 6.99 -8.73 13.84
CA GLU A 422 5.66 -8.14 13.70
C GLU A 422 5.39 -7.70 12.24
N MET A 423 5.34 -8.68 11.33
CA MET A 423 5.08 -8.45 9.90
C MET A 423 3.64 -7.97 9.60
N SER A 424 2.73 -8.00 10.58
CA SER A 424 1.31 -7.66 10.42
C SER A 424 1.04 -6.16 10.22
N ASP A 425 1.86 -5.28 10.80
CA ASP A 425 1.66 -3.83 10.66
C ASP A 425 2.25 -3.27 9.36
N ALA A 426 3.26 -3.94 8.78
CA ALA A 426 3.88 -3.56 7.51
C ALA A 426 2.91 -3.61 6.31
N GLU A 427 1.77 -4.28 6.46
CA GLU A 427 0.74 -4.40 5.44
C GLU A 427 -0.22 -3.19 5.37
N HIS A 428 -0.07 -2.19 6.25
CA HIS A 428 -1.04 -1.11 6.35
C HIS A 428 -0.44 0.27 6.02
N VAL A 429 -1.29 1.16 5.50
CA VAL A 429 -1.00 2.60 5.42
C VAL A 429 -2.18 3.39 5.98
N VAL A 430 -1.91 4.63 6.38
CA VAL A 430 -2.96 5.59 6.76
C VAL A 430 -3.08 6.63 5.65
N LEU A 431 -4.29 6.80 5.11
CA LEU A 431 -4.63 7.91 4.22
C LEU A 431 -5.32 9.02 5.02
N ILE A 432 -4.80 10.22 4.87
CA ILE A 432 -5.28 11.41 5.57
C ILE A 432 -5.70 12.43 4.53
N ALA A 433 -6.94 12.90 4.61
CA ALA A 433 -7.40 13.97 3.73
C ALA A 433 -6.55 15.22 3.98
N ALA A 434 -5.92 15.73 2.93
CA ALA A 434 -5.03 16.86 3.05
C ALA A 434 -5.78 18.11 3.54
N PRO A 435 -5.38 18.71 4.67
CA PRO A 435 -5.98 19.97 5.12
C PRO A 435 -5.85 21.04 4.03
N ARG A 436 -6.93 21.79 3.76
CA ARG A 436 -6.89 22.89 2.77
C ARG A 436 -5.74 23.85 3.03
N ALA A 437 -5.46 24.17 4.30
CA ALA A 437 -4.33 25.02 4.68
C ALA A 437 -2.95 24.51 4.20
N MET A 438 -2.79 23.21 3.98
CA MET A 438 -1.57 22.62 3.43
C MET A 438 -1.54 22.61 1.90
N ILE A 439 -2.70 22.50 1.27
CA ILE A 439 -2.86 22.54 -0.19
C ILE A 439 -2.76 23.99 -0.70
N GLU A 440 -3.51 24.88 -0.07
CA GLU A 440 -3.64 26.30 -0.39
C GLU A 440 -2.40 27.04 0.13
N THR A 441 -1.37 27.04 -0.71
CA THR A 441 -0.12 27.77 -0.47
C THR A 441 -0.33 29.28 -0.63
N GLY A 442 -0.94 29.89 0.38
CA GLY A 442 -1.06 31.33 0.49
C GLY A 442 0.13 31.93 1.23
N THR A 443 1.32 31.99 0.64
CA THR A 443 2.31 32.94 1.17
C THR A 443 1.75 34.35 0.95
N THR A 444 1.62 35.11 2.03
CA THR A 444 1.29 36.54 2.05
C THR A 444 2.47 37.36 1.54
N LEU A 445 3.00 37.01 0.36
CA LEU A 445 3.98 37.83 -0.31
C LEU A 445 3.32 39.14 -0.77
N PRO A 446 4.04 40.28 -0.68
CA PRO A 446 3.57 41.52 -1.26
C PRO A 446 3.33 41.36 -2.78
N TRP A 447 2.38 42.11 -3.32
CA TRP A 447 1.91 41.98 -4.71
C TRP A 447 3.01 41.86 -5.78
N PRO A 448 4.14 42.61 -5.74
CA PRO A 448 5.12 42.56 -6.82
C PRO A 448 5.85 41.21 -6.83
N ARG A 449 6.12 40.66 -5.63
CA ARG A 449 6.74 39.33 -5.49
C ARG A 449 5.77 38.23 -5.89
N ARG A 450 4.46 38.39 -5.62
CA ARG A 450 3.43 37.47 -6.11
C ARG A 450 3.38 37.43 -7.63
N ALA A 451 3.37 38.59 -8.29
CA ALA A 451 3.36 38.68 -9.74
C ALA A 451 4.62 38.04 -10.36
N ALA A 452 5.81 38.38 -9.84
CA ALA A 452 7.06 37.79 -10.31
C ALA A 452 7.11 36.26 -10.12
N THR A 453 6.63 35.76 -8.98
CA THR A 453 6.57 34.31 -8.70
C THR A 453 5.54 33.61 -9.58
N ALA A 454 4.39 34.23 -9.82
CA ALA A 454 3.37 33.69 -10.72
C ALA A 454 3.88 33.61 -12.16
N LEU A 455 4.60 34.64 -12.62
CA LEU A 455 5.24 34.66 -13.93
C LEU A 455 6.35 33.59 -14.04
N ASP A 456 7.22 33.46 -13.03
CA ASP A 456 8.26 32.41 -13.01
C ASP A 456 7.62 31.02 -13.06
N ARG A 457 6.55 30.76 -12.29
CA ARG A 457 5.77 29.52 -12.33
C ARG A 457 5.09 29.28 -13.68
N GLY A 458 4.53 30.33 -14.28
CA GLY A 458 3.88 30.27 -15.60
C GLY A 458 4.86 29.90 -16.70
N LEU A 459 6.02 30.57 -16.72
CA LEU A 459 7.12 30.26 -17.62
C LEU A 459 7.64 28.85 -17.40
N GLU A 460 7.85 28.44 -16.15
CA GLU A 460 8.33 27.08 -15.84
C GLU A 460 7.33 26.00 -16.30
N ARG A 461 6.02 26.23 -16.16
CA ARG A 461 4.98 25.32 -16.70
C ARG A 461 5.01 25.26 -18.23
N LEU A 462 5.18 26.41 -18.90
CA LEU A 462 5.32 26.46 -20.35
C LEU A 462 6.55 25.69 -20.80
N TRP A 463 7.71 25.95 -20.19
CA TRP A 463 8.95 25.25 -20.49
C TRP A 463 8.85 23.75 -20.21
N ARG A 464 8.14 23.34 -19.15
CA ARG A 464 7.90 21.94 -18.86
C ARG A 464 7.12 21.25 -19.97
N ARG A 465 6.09 21.90 -20.52
CA ARG A 465 5.33 21.36 -21.66
C ARG A 465 6.18 21.24 -22.92
N LEU A 466 7.07 22.20 -23.16
CA LEU A 466 7.90 22.24 -24.38
C LEU A 466 9.11 21.29 -24.33
N PHE A 467 9.85 21.28 -23.22
CA PHE A 467 11.13 20.58 -23.12
C PHE A 467 11.09 19.31 -22.28
N GLY A 468 10.00 19.07 -21.57
CA GLY A 468 9.96 18.03 -20.55
C GLY A 468 10.90 18.36 -19.37
N ALA A 469 10.45 18.00 -18.17
CA ALA A 469 11.32 17.96 -17.01
C ALA A 469 11.13 16.58 -16.39
N PRO A 470 12.09 15.66 -16.55
CA PRO A 470 12.01 14.39 -15.84
C PRO A 470 11.90 14.70 -14.36
N GLU A 471 10.89 14.11 -13.74
CA GLU A 471 10.68 14.16 -12.30
C GLU A 471 11.11 12.79 -11.75
N PHE A 472 11.66 12.76 -10.55
CA PHE A 472 11.80 11.52 -9.78
C PHE A 472 11.36 11.75 -8.35
N SER A 473 10.84 10.71 -7.71
CA SER A 473 10.39 10.77 -6.32
C SER A 473 11.43 10.07 -5.47
N ALA A 474 11.77 10.68 -4.34
CA ALA A 474 12.82 10.20 -3.48
C ALA A 474 12.42 10.34 -2.02
N ARG A 475 12.87 9.38 -1.22
CA ARG A 475 12.77 9.46 0.23
C ARG A 475 13.81 10.47 0.71
N VAL A 476 13.33 11.46 1.43
CA VAL A 476 14.20 12.41 2.12
C VAL A 476 14.91 11.69 3.25
N VAL A 477 16.19 11.99 3.43
CA VAL A 477 17.01 11.74 4.63
C VAL A 477 17.69 13.04 5.10
N GLN A 478 18.32 12.99 6.27
CA GLN A 478 18.98 14.15 6.85
C GLN A 478 20.18 14.59 6.00
N ALA A 479 20.35 15.91 5.84
CA ALA A 479 21.51 16.50 5.18
C ALA A 479 22.82 16.28 5.94
N HIS A 480 23.94 16.49 5.25
CA HIS A 480 25.26 16.44 5.87
C HIS A 480 25.46 17.64 6.80
N ALA A 481 26.36 17.51 7.77
CA ALA A 481 26.73 18.64 8.61
C ALA A 481 27.32 19.76 7.74
N GLY A 482 26.76 20.96 7.86
CA GLY A 482 27.17 22.14 7.07
C GLY A 482 26.21 22.51 5.94
N ASP A 483 25.34 21.61 5.50
CA ASP A 483 24.39 21.87 4.41
C ASP A 483 23.20 22.76 4.83
N ASP A 484 23.03 23.00 6.14
CA ASP A 484 21.86 23.68 6.70
C ASP A 484 21.75 25.17 6.37
N ALA A 485 22.85 25.81 5.96
CA ALA A 485 22.88 27.25 5.71
C ALA A 485 22.15 27.68 4.43
N THR A 486 22.01 26.78 3.46
CA THR A 486 21.43 27.08 2.14
C THR A 486 20.43 26.00 1.73
N PRO A 487 19.48 26.29 0.80
CA PRO A 487 18.58 25.28 0.28
C PRO A 487 19.36 24.31 -0.62
N ILE A 488 19.91 23.25 -0.01
CA ILE A 488 20.67 22.19 -0.68
C ILE A 488 19.84 20.90 -0.67
N VAL A 489 19.95 20.17 -1.77
CA VAL A 489 19.55 18.77 -1.83
C VAL A 489 20.70 17.94 -2.38
N SER A 490 21.16 16.95 -1.62
CA SER A 490 22.21 16.03 -2.06
C SER A 490 21.57 14.82 -2.72
N LEU A 491 22.04 14.50 -3.93
CA LEU A 491 21.47 13.47 -4.78
C LEU A 491 22.53 12.41 -5.08
N ASN A 492 22.12 11.15 -5.14
CA ASN A 492 22.98 10.09 -5.67
C ASN A 492 23.42 10.43 -7.12
N PRO A 493 24.65 10.08 -7.55
CA PRO A 493 25.12 10.32 -8.91
C PRO A 493 24.15 9.88 -10.02
N ALA A 494 23.48 8.74 -9.88
CA ALA A 494 22.51 8.25 -10.86
C ALA A 494 21.28 9.16 -11.02
N ALA A 495 20.92 9.93 -9.99
CA ALA A 495 19.82 10.88 -10.07
C ALA A 495 20.17 12.11 -10.94
N PHE A 496 21.46 12.50 -11.01
CA PHE A 496 21.92 13.57 -11.90
C PHE A 496 21.70 13.20 -13.37
N ASP A 497 22.05 11.97 -13.76
CA ASP A 497 21.82 11.45 -15.11
C ASP A 497 20.34 11.41 -15.46
N ARG A 498 19.50 10.93 -14.52
CA ARG A 498 18.05 10.86 -14.69
C ARG A 498 17.42 12.24 -14.85
N LEU A 499 17.91 13.23 -14.11
CA LEU A 499 17.45 14.61 -14.17
C LEU A 499 18.05 15.40 -15.35
N GLY A 500 19.17 14.93 -15.92
CA GLY A 500 19.92 15.64 -16.95
C GLY A 500 20.51 16.96 -16.43
N ILE A 501 21.09 16.93 -15.22
CA ILE A 501 21.72 18.08 -14.56
C ILE A 501 23.14 17.74 -14.09
N ASP A 502 23.93 18.77 -13.81
CA ASP A 502 25.26 18.65 -13.20
C ASP A 502 25.24 19.08 -11.72
N PRO A 503 26.13 18.52 -10.86
CA PRO A 503 26.34 19.04 -9.51
C PRO A 503 26.55 20.55 -9.49
N GLY A 504 25.92 21.22 -8.53
CA GLY A 504 25.89 22.67 -8.40
C GLY A 504 24.75 23.37 -9.15
N GLN A 505 24.04 22.68 -10.06
CA GLN A 505 22.86 23.24 -10.73
C GLN A 505 21.63 23.27 -9.81
N GLN A 506 20.64 24.08 -10.18
CA GLN A 506 19.39 24.18 -9.41
C GLN A 506 18.35 23.14 -9.85
N VAL A 507 17.67 22.59 -8.85
CA VAL A 507 16.48 21.74 -8.99
C VAL A 507 15.28 22.39 -8.32
N MET A 508 14.09 21.97 -8.72
CA MET A 508 12.87 22.22 -7.99
C MET A 508 12.53 20.98 -7.17
N VAL A 509 12.40 21.16 -5.86
CA VAL A 509 11.95 20.13 -4.93
C VAL A 509 10.52 20.44 -4.55
N ARG A 510 9.63 19.47 -4.70
CA ARG A 510 8.20 19.59 -4.45
C ARG A 510 7.76 18.64 -3.36
N TRP A 511 6.93 19.15 -2.46
CA TRP A 511 6.26 18.40 -1.42
C TRP A 511 4.82 18.93 -1.30
N GLY A 512 3.84 18.11 -1.72
CA GLY A 512 2.44 18.53 -1.81
C GLY A 512 2.23 19.69 -2.79
N GLY A 513 1.54 20.73 -2.31
CA GLY A 513 1.34 21.98 -3.05
C GLY A 513 2.54 22.95 -2.99
N ARG A 514 3.61 22.60 -2.27
CA ARG A 514 4.79 23.45 -2.05
C ARG A 514 5.93 23.03 -2.96
N GLU A 515 6.64 24.02 -3.48
CA GLU A 515 7.79 23.83 -4.34
C GLU A 515 8.85 24.88 -4.03
N ALA A 516 10.10 24.45 -3.90
CA ALA A 516 11.23 25.31 -3.58
C ALA A 516 12.41 24.99 -4.52
N ALA A 517 13.16 26.03 -4.89
CA ALA A 517 14.39 25.87 -5.64
C ALA A 517 15.53 25.51 -4.68
N ALA A 518 16.34 24.53 -5.05
CA ALA A 518 17.48 24.07 -4.27
C ALA A 518 18.70 23.86 -5.16
N GLN A 519 19.90 23.99 -4.60
CA GLN A 519 21.12 23.56 -5.27
C GLN A 519 21.26 22.04 -5.13
N ALA A 520 21.36 21.35 -6.26
CA ALA A 520 21.63 19.91 -6.29
C ALA A 520 23.14 19.69 -6.15
N VAL A 521 23.56 19.02 -5.09
CA VAL A 521 24.97 18.64 -4.88
C VAL A 521 25.11 17.13 -4.95
N GLU A 522 26.27 16.66 -5.35
CA GLU A 522 26.54 15.22 -5.36
C GLU A 522 26.56 14.71 -3.94
N ASP A 523 25.82 13.64 -3.69
CA ASP A 523 25.84 12.97 -2.41
C ASP A 523 27.13 12.16 -2.32
N HIS A 524 28.09 12.69 -1.58
CA HIS A 524 29.31 11.96 -1.27
C HIS A 524 28.96 10.91 -0.23
N ASP A 525 29.16 9.63 -0.56
CA ASP A 525 28.96 8.55 0.40
C ASP A 525 29.71 8.89 1.69
N PRO A 526 29.04 8.89 2.87
CA PRO A 526 29.82 8.77 4.09
C PRO A 526 30.62 7.48 3.96
N PRO A 527 31.91 7.47 4.33
CA PRO A 527 32.83 6.38 4.04
C PRO A 527 32.18 5.03 4.30
N SER A 528 32.15 4.17 3.28
CA SER A 528 31.53 2.83 3.29
C SER A 528 32.13 1.89 4.33
N SER A 529 33.20 2.30 5.00
CA SER A 529 33.81 1.65 6.15
C SER A 529 33.82 2.60 7.36
N GLY A 530 33.07 2.23 8.39
CA GLY A 530 32.96 2.99 9.63
C GLY A 530 31.68 3.81 9.66
N GLY A 531 30.62 3.25 10.25
CA GLY A 531 29.42 4.01 10.55
C GLY A 531 29.80 5.34 11.20
N VAL A 532 29.10 6.42 10.83
CA VAL A 532 29.29 7.75 11.43
C VAL A 532 29.40 7.56 12.94
N ALA A 533 30.58 7.89 13.51
CA ALA A 533 30.87 7.64 14.91
C ALA A 533 29.67 8.09 15.75
N ALA A 534 29.22 7.28 16.71
CA ALA A 534 28.07 7.60 17.54
C ALA A 534 28.17 9.01 18.16
N VAL A 535 29.41 9.47 18.39
CA VAL A 535 29.77 10.82 18.81
C VAL A 535 29.36 11.90 17.79
N SER A 536 29.61 11.70 16.49
CA SER A 536 29.19 12.62 15.42
C SER A 536 27.67 12.62 15.25
N LYS A 537 26.99 11.46 15.34
CA LYS A 537 25.51 11.38 15.37
C LYS A 537 24.94 12.13 16.60
N ALA A 538 25.57 11.99 17.77
CA ALA A 538 25.18 12.67 18.99
C ALA A 538 25.45 14.18 18.96
N ALA A 539 26.58 14.59 18.37
CA ALA A 539 26.98 15.99 18.19
C ALA A 539 26.10 16.71 17.16
N GLN A 540 25.66 16.00 16.12
CA GLN A 540 24.83 16.58 15.08
C GLN A 540 23.48 17.07 15.60
N ARG A 541 22.96 16.63 16.76
CA ARG A 541 21.77 17.15 17.50
C ARG A 541 20.51 17.53 16.68
N VAL A 542 20.45 17.28 15.37
CA VAL A 542 19.59 18.00 14.40
C VAL A 542 18.49 17.13 13.81
N ASN A 543 18.41 15.83 14.09
CA ASN A 543 17.14 15.08 14.05
C ASN A 543 17.30 13.67 14.58
N ARG A 544 16.53 13.33 15.62
CA ARG A 544 16.43 11.94 16.07
C ARG A 544 15.15 11.25 15.57
N LEU A 545 14.19 11.97 14.99
CA LEU A 545 12.91 11.42 14.49
C LEU A 545 13.07 10.67 13.17
N TRP A 546 13.98 9.70 13.13
CA TRP A 546 14.46 9.08 11.91
C TRP A 546 14.44 7.55 12.01
N PRO A 547 13.56 6.87 11.28
CA PRO A 547 13.83 5.50 10.89
C PRO A 547 14.91 5.54 9.81
N ASP A 548 16.11 5.02 10.11
CA ASP A 548 17.17 4.83 9.12
C ASP A 548 16.53 4.18 7.87
N PRO A 549 16.91 4.63 6.65
CA PRO A 549 16.42 3.97 5.46
C PRO A 549 16.72 2.47 5.58
N PRO A 550 15.81 1.59 5.16
CA PRO A 550 16.06 0.15 5.13
C PRO A 550 17.43 -0.13 4.51
N GLU A 551 18.20 -1.08 5.05
CA GLU A 551 19.52 -1.44 4.51
C GLU A 551 19.44 -1.87 3.04
N ASP A 552 18.28 -2.36 2.60
CA ASP A 552 17.97 -2.76 1.23
C ASP A 552 17.38 -1.64 0.36
N LEU A 553 17.13 -0.44 0.91
CA LEU A 553 16.64 0.68 0.12
C LEU A 553 17.76 1.21 -0.78
N SER A 554 17.53 1.15 -2.10
CA SER A 554 18.58 1.54 -3.04
C SER A 554 18.99 3.01 -2.87
N PRO A 555 20.30 3.33 -2.81
CA PRO A 555 20.78 4.70 -2.56
C PRO A 555 20.26 5.74 -3.57
N HIS A 556 19.95 5.35 -4.80
CA HIS A 556 19.49 6.26 -5.85
C HIS A 556 18.05 6.77 -5.65
N VAL A 557 17.27 6.19 -4.73
CA VAL A 557 15.93 6.68 -4.37
C VAL A 557 15.92 7.46 -3.06
N VAL A 558 17.08 7.73 -2.49
CA VAL A 558 17.29 8.49 -1.26
C VAL A 558 17.90 9.85 -1.61
N VAL A 559 17.45 10.91 -0.93
CA VAL A 559 17.98 12.27 -1.10
C VAL A 559 18.16 12.95 0.24
N ARG A 560 19.24 13.69 0.39
CA ARG A 560 19.54 14.44 1.61
C ARG A 560 18.99 15.86 1.48
N MET A 561 18.21 16.32 2.45
CA MET A 561 17.55 17.63 2.40
C MET A 561 17.92 18.52 3.58
N SER A 562 18.42 19.72 3.29
CA SER A 562 18.82 20.68 4.31
C SER A 562 17.64 21.14 5.17
N ALA A 563 17.89 21.51 6.44
CA ALA A 563 16.83 22.00 7.31
C ALA A 563 16.17 23.28 6.78
N HIS A 564 16.93 24.13 6.07
CA HIS A 564 16.41 25.33 5.42
C HIS A 564 15.41 24.99 4.31
N LEU A 565 15.77 24.07 3.40
CA LEU A 565 14.88 23.63 2.33
C LEU A 565 13.61 22.95 2.87
N ARG A 566 13.76 22.11 3.89
CA ARG A 566 12.63 21.48 4.59
C ARG A 566 11.67 22.52 5.18
N GLY A 567 12.20 23.55 5.83
CA GLY A 567 11.40 24.67 6.36
C GLY A 567 10.64 25.43 5.28
N GLN A 568 11.25 25.68 4.11
CA GLN A 568 10.56 26.31 2.98
C GLN A 568 9.40 25.45 2.45
N LEU A 569 9.59 24.13 2.42
CA LEU A 569 8.58 23.17 1.99
C LEU A 569 7.55 22.84 3.07
N GLU A 570 7.77 23.24 4.33
CA GLU A 570 7.02 22.75 5.51
C GLU A 570 6.89 21.21 5.55
N ALA A 571 7.85 20.52 4.96
CA ALA A 571 7.86 19.07 4.88
C ALA A 571 8.31 18.48 6.23
N PRO A 572 7.72 17.35 6.67
CA PRO A 572 8.21 16.66 7.84
C PRO A 572 9.59 16.03 7.55
N THR A 573 10.24 15.53 8.58
CA THR A 573 11.60 15.01 8.50
C THR A 573 11.67 13.79 7.59
N SER A 574 10.81 12.80 7.84
CA SER A 574 10.68 11.58 7.06
C SER A 574 9.53 11.67 6.07
N THR A 575 9.87 11.90 4.80
CA THR A 575 8.89 12.08 3.74
C THR A 575 9.43 11.70 2.37
N VAL A 576 8.55 11.53 1.40
CA VAL A 576 8.84 11.46 -0.02
C VAL A 576 8.66 12.84 -0.65
N VAL A 577 9.67 13.29 -1.41
CA VAL A 577 9.62 14.52 -2.22
C VAL A 577 9.70 14.17 -3.70
N THR A 578 9.20 15.06 -4.54
CA THR A 578 9.43 15.00 -6.00
C THR A 578 10.50 16.01 -6.37
N ILE A 579 11.51 15.58 -7.12
CA ILE A 579 12.60 16.44 -7.60
C ILE A 579 12.57 16.49 -9.12
N ARG A 580 12.80 17.68 -9.67
CA ARG A 580 12.98 17.91 -11.10
C ARG A 580 14.04 18.96 -11.36
N ARG A 581 14.63 18.93 -12.54
CA ARG A 581 15.49 20.04 -13.01
C ARG A 581 14.69 21.35 -13.08
N ARG A 582 15.33 22.46 -12.70
CA ARG A 582 14.79 23.81 -12.95
C ARG A 582 15.12 24.22 -14.37
N LEU A 583 14.11 24.39 -15.22
CA LEU A 583 14.32 24.64 -16.65
C LEU A 583 14.92 26.01 -16.92
N ARG A 584 14.60 27.01 -16.11
CA ARG A 584 15.18 28.36 -16.25
C ARG A 584 16.70 28.37 -16.18
N THR A 585 17.29 27.83 -15.12
CA THR A 585 18.77 27.81 -14.95
C THR A 585 19.43 26.98 -16.03
N PHE A 586 18.79 25.88 -16.40
CA PHE A 586 19.25 25.00 -17.46
C PHE A 586 19.22 25.69 -18.84
N LEU A 587 18.15 26.44 -19.17
CA LEU A 587 18.07 27.22 -20.40
C LEU A 587 19.10 28.35 -20.41
N MET A 588 19.31 29.05 -19.29
CA MET A 588 20.32 30.10 -19.18
C MET A 588 21.74 29.56 -19.38
N ALA A 589 22.06 28.40 -18.80
CA ALA A 589 23.36 27.74 -19.00
C ALA A 589 23.58 27.32 -20.46
N ASN A 590 22.52 26.98 -21.19
CA ASN A 590 22.59 26.58 -22.60
C ASN A 590 22.36 27.75 -23.58
N LEU A 591 21.96 28.93 -23.11
CA LEU A 591 21.74 30.10 -23.96
C LEU A 591 23.04 30.49 -24.70
N ASN A 592 24.18 30.37 -24.02
CA ASN A 592 25.50 30.58 -24.63
C ASN A 592 25.77 29.62 -25.81
N ARG A 593 25.19 28.41 -25.80
CA ARG A 593 25.29 27.45 -26.91
C ARG A 593 24.39 27.83 -28.08
N LEU A 594 23.35 28.64 -27.86
CA LEU A 594 22.48 29.18 -28.90
C LEU A 594 23.05 30.45 -29.55
N VAL A 595 23.96 31.16 -28.87
CA VAL A 595 24.58 32.38 -29.41
C VAL A 595 25.25 32.09 -30.76
N ILE A 596 26.02 31.01 -30.89
CA ILE A 596 26.72 30.67 -32.13
C ILE A 596 25.74 30.38 -33.28
N PRO A 597 24.74 29.49 -33.15
CA PRO A 597 23.71 29.29 -34.17
C PRO A 597 22.94 30.56 -34.53
N VAL A 598 22.54 31.36 -33.54
CA VAL A 598 21.76 32.59 -33.77
C VAL A 598 22.60 33.66 -34.47
N ALA A 599 23.86 33.85 -34.05
CA ALA A 599 24.78 34.77 -34.71
C ALA A 599 25.10 34.30 -36.13
N GLY A 600 25.33 33.00 -36.34
CA GLY A 600 25.54 32.41 -37.67
C GLY A 600 24.32 32.60 -38.57
N LEU A 601 23.11 32.43 -38.05
CA LEU A 601 21.87 32.70 -38.78
C LEU A 601 21.73 34.19 -39.12
N GLY A 602 22.05 35.09 -38.18
CA GLY A 602 22.05 36.53 -38.41
C GLY A 602 23.01 36.95 -39.53
N LEU A 603 24.22 36.39 -39.53
CA LEU A 603 25.21 36.60 -40.60
C LEU A 603 24.72 36.05 -41.95
N ALA A 604 24.09 34.87 -41.96
CA ALA A 604 23.52 34.30 -43.17
C ALA A 604 22.37 35.14 -43.74
N ILE A 605 21.50 35.69 -42.88
CA ILE A 605 20.41 36.59 -43.29
C ILE A 605 20.97 37.88 -43.90
N HIS A 606 22.04 38.43 -43.33
CA HIS A 606 22.67 39.66 -43.83
C HIS A 606 23.23 39.53 -45.27
N GLN A 607 23.58 38.32 -45.69
CA GLN A 607 24.13 38.04 -47.02
C GLN A 607 23.06 37.81 -48.11
N ILE A 608 21.76 37.82 -47.76
CA ILE A 608 20.66 37.58 -48.71
C ILE A 608 20.12 38.94 -49.18
N ASN A 609 20.27 39.24 -50.47
CA ASN A 609 19.84 40.51 -51.08
C ASN A 609 18.30 40.70 -51.15
N ASP A 610 17.51 39.63 -51.04
CA ASP A 610 16.04 39.67 -50.95
C ASP A 610 15.52 38.58 -50.00
N PRO A 611 15.54 38.83 -48.68
CA PRO A 611 15.18 37.82 -47.70
C PRO A 611 13.68 37.56 -47.74
N ARG A 612 13.29 36.33 -48.10
CA ARG A 612 11.95 35.81 -47.84
C ARG A 612 11.74 35.64 -46.34
N TRP A 613 11.41 36.75 -45.65
CA TRP A 613 11.26 36.83 -44.20
C TRP A 613 10.41 35.70 -43.57
N PRO A 614 9.30 35.24 -44.17
CA PRO A 614 8.55 34.10 -43.64
C PRO A 614 9.38 32.81 -43.59
N VAL A 615 10.15 32.52 -44.64
CA VAL A 615 10.99 31.31 -44.73
C VAL A 615 12.13 31.38 -43.72
N ILE A 616 12.76 32.53 -43.60
CA ILE A 616 13.82 32.78 -42.61
C ILE A 616 13.27 32.65 -41.19
N GLY A 617 12.10 33.23 -40.92
CA GLY A 617 11.42 33.10 -39.62
C GLY A 617 11.11 31.64 -39.28
N THR A 618 10.53 30.89 -40.22
CA THR A 618 10.26 29.45 -40.03
C THR A 618 11.54 28.65 -39.81
N ALA A 619 12.61 28.91 -40.58
CA ALA A 619 13.90 28.25 -40.41
C ALA A 619 14.55 28.58 -39.06
N ALA A 620 14.45 29.84 -38.60
CA ALA A 620 14.93 30.26 -37.29
C ALA A 620 14.18 29.53 -36.16
N VAL A 621 12.85 29.43 -36.27
CA VAL A 621 12.00 28.71 -35.31
C VAL A 621 12.33 27.22 -35.30
N LEU A 622 12.46 26.58 -36.47
CA LEU A 622 12.83 25.18 -36.58
C LEU A 622 14.23 24.90 -36.03
N MET A 623 15.22 25.73 -36.38
CA MET A 623 16.59 25.59 -35.87
C MET A 623 16.62 25.75 -34.34
N THR A 624 15.93 26.76 -33.81
CA THR A 624 15.79 26.96 -32.36
C THR A 624 15.11 25.77 -31.71
N PHE A 625 14.03 25.27 -32.32
CA PHE A 625 13.32 24.07 -31.85
C PHE A 625 14.23 22.85 -31.84
N PHE A 626 14.98 22.55 -32.90
CA PHE A 626 15.90 21.40 -32.94
C PHE A 626 17.10 21.55 -31.99
N ALA A 627 17.65 22.75 -31.86
CA ALA A 627 18.73 23.03 -30.92
C ALA A 627 18.26 22.79 -29.47
N LEU A 628 17.03 23.20 -29.15
CA LEU A 628 16.41 22.99 -27.84
C LEU A 628 15.84 21.58 -27.66
N ALA A 629 15.44 20.89 -28.73
CA ALA A 629 14.93 19.52 -28.67
C ALA A 629 15.99 18.53 -28.18
N ARG A 630 17.27 18.81 -28.48
CA ARG A 630 18.41 18.06 -27.90
C ARG A 630 18.50 18.18 -26.38
N LEU A 631 17.84 19.17 -25.78
CA LEU A 631 17.79 19.35 -24.34
C LEU A 631 16.65 18.55 -23.66
N ARG A 632 15.71 18.00 -24.45
CA ARG A 632 14.59 17.19 -23.95
C ARG A 632 15.02 15.80 -23.49
N ILE A 633 16.02 15.22 -24.14
CA ILE A 633 16.52 13.88 -23.83
C ILE A 633 17.76 14.05 -22.93
N PRO A 634 17.73 13.61 -21.66
CA PRO A 634 18.94 13.50 -20.86
C PRO A 634 19.91 12.60 -21.62
N LYS A 635 21.08 13.12 -22.01
CA LYS A 635 22.14 12.25 -22.50
C LYS A 635 22.78 11.61 -21.26
N PRO A 636 22.82 10.27 -21.15
CA PRO A 636 23.61 9.66 -20.09
C PRO A 636 25.05 10.15 -20.20
N ARG A 637 25.68 10.50 -19.08
CA ARG A 637 27.07 10.94 -19.05
C ARG A 637 27.96 9.88 -19.72
N SER A 638 28.80 10.30 -20.66
CA SER A 638 29.84 9.44 -21.24
C SER A 638 30.84 9.11 -20.13
N GLY A 639 30.70 7.95 -19.50
CA GLY A 639 31.49 7.58 -18.32
C GLY A 639 30.65 7.15 -17.11
N ALA A 640 29.32 7.18 -17.18
CA ALA A 640 28.45 6.41 -16.27
C ALA A 640 28.64 4.91 -16.56
N HIS A 641 29.85 4.41 -16.28
CA HIS A 641 30.07 2.98 -16.14
C HIS A 641 29.25 2.58 -14.93
N VAL A 642 28.19 1.81 -15.18
CA VAL A 642 27.64 0.91 -14.18
C VAL A 642 28.86 0.24 -13.54
N ASP A 643 29.10 0.53 -12.26
CA ASP A 643 30.26 0.01 -11.57
C ASP A 643 30.20 -1.51 -11.69
N LYS A 644 31.11 -2.06 -12.51
CA LYS A 644 31.17 -3.49 -12.74
C LYS A 644 31.48 -4.21 -11.42
N GLY A 645 32.15 -3.54 -10.48
CA GLY A 645 32.31 -3.99 -9.10
C GLY A 645 30.96 -4.20 -8.45
N TRP A 646 30.14 -3.16 -8.33
CA TRP A 646 28.78 -3.26 -7.76
C TRP A 646 27.89 -4.30 -8.45
N VAL A 647 27.90 -4.38 -9.79
CA VAL A 647 27.15 -5.42 -10.52
C VAL A 647 27.70 -6.81 -10.23
N ASN A 648 29.01 -6.98 -10.15
CA ASN A 648 29.63 -8.25 -9.79
C ASN A 648 29.38 -8.61 -8.31
N THR A 649 29.26 -7.63 -7.40
CA THR A 649 28.89 -7.85 -6.00
C THR A 649 27.43 -8.28 -5.88
N MET A 650 26.53 -7.65 -6.63
CA MET A 650 25.11 -8.04 -6.71
C MET A 650 24.93 -9.40 -7.42
N ALA A 651 25.78 -9.72 -8.39
CA ALA A 651 25.78 -10.99 -9.11
C ALA A 651 26.56 -12.11 -8.39
N GLY A 652 27.39 -11.76 -7.39
CA GLY A 652 28.44 -12.61 -6.82
C GLY A 652 28.37 -12.74 -5.31
N SER A 653 27.21 -13.12 -4.78
CA SER A 653 27.07 -13.82 -3.49
C SER A 653 26.42 -15.21 -3.64
N ALA A 654 26.26 -15.68 -4.88
CA ALA A 654 25.84 -17.03 -5.22
C ALA A 654 27.02 -18.02 -5.30
N ASP A 655 28.04 -17.87 -4.45
CA ASP A 655 28.94 -18.98 -4.12
C ASP A 655 28.18 -19.97 -3.23
N ALA A 656 27.19 -20.61 -3.85
CA ALA A 656 26.58 -21.81 -3.35
C ALA A 656 27.65 -22.89 -3.33
N THR A 657 27.96 -23.35 -2.13
CA THR A 657 28.62 -24.63 -1.89
C THR A 657 27.98 -25.68 -2.81
N PRO A 658 28.74 -26.45 -3.60
CA PRO A 658 28.16 -27.41 -4.53
C PRO A 658 27.42 -28.48 -3.72
N VAL A 659 26.10 -28.41 -3.71
CA VAL A 659 25.25 -29.51 -3.22
C VAL A 659 25.51 -30.70 -4.12
N ALA A 660 26.10 -31.75 -3.54
CA ALA A 660 26.37 -33.01 -4.19
C ALA A 660 25.10 -33.54 -4.87
N ARG A 661 25.09 -33.53 -6.21
CA ARG A 661 24.04 -34.17 -6.99
C ARG A 661 24.13 -35.67 -6.79
N ASN A 662 23.15 -36.24 -6.10
CA ASN A 662 22.88 -37.67 -6.11
C ASN A 662 22.62 -38.13 -7.56
N PRO A 663 23.27 -39.20 -8.05
CA PRO A 663 23.02 -39.70 -9.40
C PRO A 663 21.64 -40.36 -9.44
N VAL A 664 20.71 -39.72 -10.15
CA VAL A 664 19.43 -40.31 -10.54
C VAL A 664 19.71 -41.52 -11.44
N ARG A 665 19.41 -42.72 -10.93
CA ARG A 665 19.40 -43.96 -11.71
C ARG A 665 18.35 -43.84 -12.82
N SER A 666 18.78 -44.08 -14.06
CA SER A 666 17.89 -44.25 -15.21
C SER A 666 17.01 -45.49 -15.06
N PRO A 667 15.75 -45.48 -15.54
CA PRO A 667 14.92 -46.68 -15.56
C PRO A 667 15.41 -47.63 -16.66
N ARG A 668 15.75 -48.86 -16.26
CA ARG A 668 16.01 -49.98 -17.17
C ARG A 668 14.81 -50.21 -18.10
N SER A 669 15.11 -50.27 -19.39
CA SER A 669 14.20 -50.71 -20.44
C SER A 669 13.79 -52.18 -20.23
N ARG A 670 12.48 -52.44 -20.31
CA ARG A 670 11.89 -53.77 -20.16
C ARG A 670 11.80 -54.47 -21.52
N ALA A 671 12.56 -55.55 -21.62
CA ALA A 671 12.38 -56.78 -22.39
C ALA A 671 11.39 -56.83 -23.58
N ARG A 672 11.96 -57.16 -24.74
CA ARG A 672 11.31 -57.84 -25.88
C ARG A 672 10.70 -59.18 -25.44
N ARG A 673 9.47 -59.46 -25.87
CA ARG A 673 8.88 -60.82 -25.91
C ARG A 673 9.49 -61.63 -27.07
N PRO A 674 9.67 -62.96 -26.93
CA PRO A 674 9.97 -63.83 -28.06
C PRO A 674 8.67 -64.25 -28.77
N ARG A 675 8.76 -64.40 -30.09
CA ARG A 675 7.81 -65.19 -30.88
C ARG A 675 8.24 -66.66 -30.81
N LEU A 676 7.29 -67.58 -30.61
CA LEU A 676 6.87 -68.58 -31.63
C LEU A 676 6.09 -69.73 -30.99
N ARG A 677 5.00 -70.09 -31.70
CA ARG A 677 4.26 -71.35 -31.75
C ARG A 677 3.43 -71.77 -30.53
#